data_AF-A0A0U1LL84-F1
#
_entry.id   AF-A0A0U1LL84-F1
#
_cell.length_a   1.000
_cell.length_b   1.000
_cell.length_c   1.000
_cell.angle_alpha   90.00
_cell.angle_beta   90.00
_cell.angle_gamma   90.00
#
_symmetry.space_group_name_H-M   'P 1'
#
loop_
_entity.id
_entity.type
_entity.pdbx_description
1 polymer ?
#
loop_
_entity_poly.entity_id
_entity_poly.type
_entity_poly.pdbx_seq_one_letter_code
_entity_poly.pdbx_strand_id
1 'polypeptide(L)'
;MVLYPVLGSATAVTVVGLYLLFHGEGEAFNIGQFLETVSPFTWANIGIAMCIGLSVVGAAWGILLTGSSILGGGVKAPRIRTKNLISIIFCEVVAIYGVIMAIIFTSKLNSVDPENLYSASNMYTGFALFWSGIIVGFTNLICGVSVGINGSGAALADAADPSLFVKILVVEIFSSVLGLFGLIIGLLVSGKAVDFKRKGTMSSLRPAILVISDTASQHPQTDKAGPALTEAFSQRSDAWEAPIVKIVPDDREQIQTAIKEWADNESDFVHLIVTSGGTGFAVKDVTPETVSPLIHRHAPGLVHGMLAASLQVTPFAVMSRPVAGVRNRSLILTLPGSPKGAKENLEAVINLLPHACLQAAGANSREIHSGGVKKLELEAGVSATSRNETNHNHSHSHHHHHGGASGGHQIPKAHTLPEDRPQSNDPNAGPTRRYRSSPYPMLSVDEALKIIANETPEPSIIEVPIDSNLVGSVLAEDVYAKEAVPAYRASIVDGYAVIAPKESGSGPRTKGVFPVASVSHAQAASMPPPLEHGSIARITTGAPLPPNANAVVMVEDTVLASTTADGKEEATVEILTGEIKPGENVREPGSDVAKGSKILARGDLVSAVGGEIGLLASTGTQSVKIFKKPTVGVLSTGDELVLHNDPRVLTGGQIRDSNRPSLISCLRSWGFQTVDLGIARDTPAGELEQALRGALRGLGSNQPPVDIIITTGGVSMGELDLLKPTIERVLGGTIHFGRVSMKPGKPTTFASVPFKPTTSSSETTAQQQERERRLIFSLPGNPASALVTLNLFVLPSLHQMMGLATSTTPQHATTPRNNIGLPIVSAILTHPIPLDPKRTEYHRAIVTASSTDGRLYATSTGLAGVGQRSSRVGSLAKANALLVLRPGVGRIEQNRLVEALLMGNVVADE
;
A
#
# COMPACT_ATOMS: atom_id res chain seq x y z
N MET A 1 -1.15 13.14 53.97
CA MET A 1 -1.81 11.91 53.46
C MET A 1 -0.97 10.67 53.72
N VAL A 2 0.29 10.59 53.24
CA VAL A 2 1.20 9.43 53.42
C VAL A 2 1.36 8.93 54.86
N LEU A 3 1.26 9.82 55.86
CA LEU A 3 1.42 9.46 57.28
C LEU A 3 0.43 8.36 57.74
N TYR A 4 -0.84 8.41 57.33
CA TYR A 4 -1.85 7.46 57.83
C TYR A 4 -1.63 6.01 57.34
N PRO A 5 -1.37 5.74 56.03
CA PRO A 5 -0.98 4.41 55.58
C PRO A 5 0.29 3.86 56.27
N VAL A 6 1.31 4.70 56.45
CA VAL A 6 2.58 4.29 57.08
C VAL A 6 2.39 4.01 58.57
N LEU A 7 1.61 4.83 59.30
CA LEU A 7 1.29 4.56 60.69
C LEU A 7 0.45 3.29 60.82
N GLY A 8 -0.55 3.11 59.95
CA GLY A 8 -1.41 1.92 59.94
C GLY A 8 -0.65 0.62 59.67
N SER A 9 0.24 0.60 58.67
CA SER A 9 1.05 -0.59 58.37
C SER A 9 2.11 -0.86 59.44
N ALA A 10 2.77 0.18 59.98
CA ALA A 10 3.68 0.04 61.11
C ALA A 10 2.96 -0.52 62.34
N THR A 11 1.80 0.04 62.72
CA THR A 11 0.98 -0.46 63.83
C THR A 11 0.54 -1.90 63.60
N ALA A 12 0.10 -2.27 62.39
CA ALA A 12 -0.28 -3.65 62.08
C ALA A 12 0.91 -4.62 62.24
N VAL A 13 2.10 -4.28 61.72
CA VAL A 13 3.32 -5.09 61.87
C VAL A 13 3.75 -5.19 63.33
N THR A 14 3.70 -4.09 64.09
CA THR A 14 4.01 -4.10 65.53
C THR A 14 3.01 -4.93 66.33
N VAL A 15 1.70 -4.84 66.04
CA VAL A 15 0.66 -5.64 66.71
C VAL A 15 0.83 -7.13 66.41
N VAL A 16 1.07 -7.51 65.15
CA VAL A 16 1.31 -8.92 64.77
C VAL A 16 2.62 -9.44 65.38
N GLY A 17 3.69 -8.67 65.34
CA GLY A 17 4.99 -9.04 65.93
C GLY A 17 4.91 -9.23 67.45
N LEU A 18 4.25 -8.31 68.17
CA LEU A 18 4.01 -8.44 69.60
C LEU A 18 3.07 -9.62 69.93
N TYR A 19 2.03 -9.84 69.11
CA TYR A 19 1.12 -10.98 69.27
C TYR A 19 1.87 -12.31 69.19
N LEU A 20 2.70 -12.52 68.16
CA LEU A 20 3.50 -13.73 67.99
C LEU A 20 4.53 -13.90 69.12
N LEU A 21 5.20 -12.81 69.52
CA LEU A 21 6.17 -12.81 70.62
C LEU A 21 5.53 -13.21 71.96
N PHE A 22 4.35 -12.68 72.29
CA PHE A 22 3.67 -12.97 73.56
C PHE A 22 2.96 -14.34 73.59
N HIS A 23 2.70 -14.97 72.44
CA HIS A 23 2.18 -16.35 72.38
C HIS A 23 3.28 -17.42 72.30
N GLY A 24 4.56 -17.03 72.32
CA GLY A 24 5.70 -17.95 72.25
C GLY A 24 6.10 -18.37 70.83
N GLU A 25 5.39 -17.90 69.80
CA GLU A 25 5.68 -18.15 68.38
C GLU A 25 6.67 -17.13 67.79
N GLY A 26 7.55 -16.55 68.61
CA GLY A 26 8.48 -15.49 68.21
C GLY A 26 9.43 -15.87 67.06
N GLU A 27 9.80 -17.16 66.95
CA GLU A 27 10.64 -17.66 65.84
C GLU A 27 9.85 -18.08 64.59
N ALA A 28 8.50 -18.07 64.62
CA ALA A 28 7.69 -18.38 63.45
C ALA A 28 7.87 -17.36 62.31
N PHE A 29 8.31 -16.13 62.63
CA PHE A 29 8.66 -15.10 61.64
C PHE A 29 10.11 -15.24 61.13
N ASN A 30 10.47 -16.42 60.63
CA ASN A 30 11.79 -16.68 60.07
C ASN A 30 11.94 -16.00 58.69
N ILE A 31 12.64 -14.87 58.67
CA ILE A 31 12.88 -14.06 57.45
C ILE A 31 13.64 -14.85 56.37
N GLY A 32 14.58 -15.72 56.76
CA GLY A 32 15.31 -16.57 55.81
C GLY A 32 14.38 -17.57 55.13
N GLN A 33 13.59 -18.29 55.92
CA GLN A 33 12.58 -19.23 55.43
C GLN A 33 11.53 -18.54 54.54
N PHE A 34 11.14 -17.30 54.85
CA PHE A 34 10.25 -16.51 54.00
C PHE A 34 10.88 -16.17 52.63
N LEU A 35 12.16 -15.74 52.62
CA LEU A 35 12.88 -15.43 51.38
C LEU A 35 13.10 -16.67 50.50
N GLU A 36 13.26 -17.85 51.11
CA GLU A 36 13.47 -19.13 50.41
C GLU A 36 12.16 -19.78 49.92
N THR A 37 11.06 -19.66 50.68
CA THR A 37 9.77 -20.29 50.34
C THR A 37 8.90 -19.47 49.39
N VAL A 38 9.07 -18.14 49.31
CA VAL A 38 8.35 -17.32 48.34
C VAL A 38 8.93 -17.54 46.95
N SER A 39 8.08 -18.00 46.01
CA SER A 39 8.55 -18.41 44.68
C SER A 39 9.28 -17.27 43.93
N PRO A 40 10.36 -17.56 43.18
CA PRO A 40 11.06 -16.55 42.37
C PRO A 40 10.17 -15.86 41.33
N PHE A 41 9.12 -16.53 40.86
CA PHE A 41 8.11 -15.96 39.97
C PHE A 41 7.24 -14.93 40.70
N THR A 42 6.94 -15.15 41.99
CA THR A 42 6.25 -14.18 42.86
C THR A 42 7.12 -12.93 43.06
N TRP A 43 8.40 -13.11 43.39
CA TRP A 43 9.36 -11.99 43.55
C TRP A 43 9.44 -11.12 42.29
N ALA A 44 9.59 -11.73 41.11
CA ALA A 44 9.63 -10.99 39.84
C ALA A 44 8.32 -10.22 39.58
N ASN A 45 7.15 -10.85 39.78
CA ASN A 45 5.86 -10.19 39.57
C ASN A 45 5.62 -9.03 40.54
N ILE A 46 6.06 -9.13 41.80
CA ILE A 46 6.01 -8.00 42.75
C ILE A 46 6.91 -6.85 42.25
N GLY A 47 8.10 -7.16 41.74
CA GLY A 47 8.97 -6.16 41.10
C GLY A 47 8.29 -5.43 39.94
N ILE A 48 7.68 -6.19 39.02
CA ILE A 48 6.97 -5.67 37.85
C ILE A 48 5.77 -4.80 38.29
N ALA A 49 5.00 -5.24 39.28
CA ALA A 49 3.87 -4.49 39.83
C ALA A 49 4.32 -3.17 40.49
N MET A 50 5.41 -3.19 41.28
CA MET A 50 5.99 -1.99 41.89
C MET A 50 6.56 -1.03 40.83
N CYS A 51 7.18 -1.56 39.76
CA CYS A 51 7.71 -0.79 38.64
C CYS A 51 6.62 0.08 37.99
N ILE A 52 5.47 -0.52 37.62
CA ILE A 52 4.34 0.22 37.06
C ILE A 52 3.70 1.12 38.13
N GLY A 53 3.32 0.55 39.27
CA GLY A 53 2.50 1.22 40.28
C GLY A 53 3.14 2.49 40.83
N LEU A 54 4.41 2.43 41.23
CA LEU A 54 5.13 3.58 41.78
C LEU A 54 5.40 4.65 40.70
N SER A 55 5.67 4.24 39.45
CA SER A 55 5.85 5.18 38.32
C SER A 55 4.55 5.93 37.98
N VAL A 56 3.42 5.23 37.96
CA VAL A 56 2.09 5.82 37.71
C VAL A 56 1.67 6.75 38.86
N VAL A 57 1.94 6.38 40.12
CA VAL A 57 1.71 7.26 41.28
C VAL A 57 2.59 8.51 41.21
N GLY A 58 3.87 8.39 40.80
CA GLY A 58 4.77 9.52 40.57
C GLY A 58 4.26 10.49 39.52
N ALA A 59 3.87 9.97 38.35
CA ALA A 59 3.29 10.77 37.28
C ALA A 59 1.99 11.47 37.73
N ALA A 60 1.05 10.73 38.34
CA ALA A 60 -0.22 11.28 38.81
C ALA A 60 -0.04 12.38 39.87
N TRP A 61 0.92 12.21 40.80
CA TRP A 61 1.26 13.23 41.79
C TRP A 61 1.88 14.47 41.14
N GLY A 62 2.77 14.28 40.15
CA GLY A 62 3.38 15.37 39.40
C GLY A 62 2.36 16.20 38.62
N ILE A 63 1.45 15.52 37.91
CA ILE A 63 0.34 16.13 37.17
C ILE A 63 -0.61 16.90 38.11
N LEU A 64 -0.88 16.36 39.31
CA LEU A 64 -1.73 17.04 40.31
C LEU A 64 -1.10 18.35 40.80
N LEU A 65 0.20 18.35 41.14
CA LEU A 65 0.92 19.55 41.58
C LEU A 65 0.95 20.63 40.48
N THR A 66 1.48 20.29 39.31
CA THR A 66 1.58 21.20 38.16
C THR A 66 0.20 21.67 37.69
N GLY A 67 -0.75 20.76 37.54
CA GLY A 67 -2.11 21.05 37.06
C GLY A 67 -2.87 22.00 37.97
N SER A 68 -2.79 21.83 39.29
CA SER A 68 -3.42 22.75 40.25
C SER A 68 -2.87 24.18 40.12
N SER A 69 -1.56 24.32 39.90
CA SER A 69 -0.88 25.61 39.73
C SER A 69 -1.19 26.28 38.39
N ILE A 70 -1.27 25.50 37.30
CA ILE A 70 -1.71 25.99 35.98
C ILE A 70 -3.17 26.45 36.01
N LEU A 71 -4.06 25.72 36.69
CA LEU A 71 -5.46 26.11 36.83
C LEU A 71 -5.61 27.41 37.65
N GLY A 72 -4.94 27.51 38.81
CA GLY A 72 -4.98 28.71 39.65
C GLY A 72 -4.33 29.93 38.99
N GLY A 73 -3.07 29.82 38.59
CA GLY A 73 -2.33 30.89 37.92
C GLY A 73 -2.96 31.28 36.57
N GLY A 74 -3.52 30.32 35.84
CA GLY A 74 -4.15 30.50 34.54
C GLY A 74 -5.48 31.26 34.57
N VAL A 75 -6.06 31.54 35.74
CA VAL A 75 -7.15 32.53 35.87
C VAL A 75 -6.57 33.96 35.78
N LYS A 76 -5.46 34.24 36.47
CA LYS A 76 -4.83 35.57 36.52
C LYS A 76 -3.97 35.88 35.29
N ALA A 77 -3.33 34.87 34.71
CA ALA A 77 -2.48 35.00 33.52
C ALA A 77 -2.81 33.92 32.47
N PRO A 78 -3.85 34.09 31.65
CA PRO A 78 -4.30 33.05 30.70
C PRO A 78 -3.23 32.52 29.73
N ARG A 79 -2.21 33.34 29.42
CA ARG A 79 -1.04 32.96 28.59
C ARG A 79 -0.31 31.70 29.05
N ILE A 80 -0.30 31.41 30.35
CA ILE A 80 0.50 30.31 30.91
C ILE A 80 -0.10 28.93 30.58
N ARG A 81 -1.41 28.88 30.31
CA ARG A 81 -2.20 27.64 30.19
C ARG A 81 -1.67 26.70 29.12
N THR A 82 -1.19 27.23 27.99
CA THR A 82 -0.71 26.42 26.86
C THR A 82 0.79 26.14 26.95
N LYS A 83 1.58 27.08 27.47
CA LYS A 83 3.05 26.95 27.54
C LYS A 83 3.51 25.93 28.59
N ASN A 84 2.87 25.91 29.76
CA ASN A 84 3.28 25.08 30.88
C ASN A 84 2.71 23.65 30.81
N LEU A 85 2.01 23.28 29.73
CA LEU A 85 1.62 21.88 29.47
C LEU A 85 2.84 20.96 29.26
N ILE A 86 4.00 21.52 28.88
CA ILE A 86 5.26 20.77 28.76
C ILE A 86 5.63 20.06 30.06
N SER A 87 5.34 20.67 31.21
CA SER A 87 5.55 20.14 32.55
C SER A 87 4.64 18.95 32.88
N ILE A 88 3.42 18.92 32.33
CA ILE A 88 2.50 17.77 32.41
C ILE A 88 3.03 16.62 31.54
N ILE A 89 3.50 16.93 30.32
CA ILE A 89 4.10 15.93 29.41
C ILE A 89 5.34 15.27 30.04
N PHE A 90 6.22 16.04 30.70
CA PHE A 90 7.35 15.46 31.44
C PHE A 90 6.91 14.53 32.59
N CYS A 91 5.79 14.81 33.26
CA CYS A 91 5.23 13.89 34.26
C CYS A 91 4.67 12.60 33.62
N GLU A 92 4.03 12.68 32.45
CA GLU A 92 3.52 11.49 31.73
C GLU A 92 4.64 10.55 31.25
N VAL A 93 5.77 11.11 30.78
CA VAL A 93 6.95 10.35 30.35
C VAL A 93 7.48 9.43 31.46
N VAL A 94 7.38 9.85 32.73
CA VAL A 94 7.77 9.04 33.90
C VAL A 94 6.91 7.76 34.05
N ALA A 95 5.62 7.83 33.75
CA ALA A 95 4.76 6.63 33.73
C ALA A 95 5.12 5.72 32.55
N ILE A 96 5.41 6.29 31.38
CA ILE A 96 5.82 5.54 30.17
C ILE A 96 7.10 4.74 30.43
N TYR A 97 8.09 5.31 31.14
CA TYR A 97 9.30 4.60 31.55
C TYR A 97 8.99 3.35 32.42
N GLY A 98 8.07 3.47 33.38
CA GLY A 98 7.63 2.34 34.20
C GLY A 98 6.96 1.23 33.39
N VAL A 99 6.10 1.59 32.43
CA VAL A 99 5.39 0.63 31.55
C VAL A 99 6.37 -0.08 30.60
N ILE A 100 7.30 0.64 29.97
CA ILE A 100 8.31 0.05 29.08
C ILE A 100 9.18 -0.95 29.84
N MET A 101 9.65 -0.56 31.04
CA MET A 101 10.49 -1.43 31.87
C MET A 101 9.74 -2.68 32.36
N ALA A 102 8.46 -2.54 32.72
CA ALA A 102 7.62 -3.68 33.08
C ALA A 102 7.41 -4.67 31.92
N ILE A 103 7.26 -4.19 30.68
CA ILE A 103 7.20 -5.06 29.49
C ILE A 103 8.55 -5.80 29.29
N ILE A 104 9.68 -5.11 29.43
CA ILE A 104 11.02 -5.71 29.32
C ILE A 104 11.23 -6.80 30.39
N PHE A 105 10.86 -6.53 31.65
CA PHE A 105 10.93 -7.50 32.74
C PHE A 105 9.98 -8.70 32.52
N THR A 106 8.77 -8.45 32.04
CA THR A 106 7.80 -9.52 31.72
C THR A 106 8.33 -10.44 30.62
N SER A 107 9.12 -9.93 29.66
CA SER A 107 9.68 -10.76 28.59
C SER A 107 10.69 -11.82 29.07
N LYS A 108 11.18 -11.71 30.32
CA LYS A 108 12.06 -12.71 30.96
C LYS A 108 11.29 -13.81 31.71
N LEU A 109 9.97 -13.69 31.85
CA LEU A 109 9.11 -14.64 32.56
C LEU A 109 8.50 -15.69 31.63
N ASN A 110 9.17 -16.83 31.50
CA ASN A 110 8.65 -18.03 30.84
C ASN A 110 7.93 -18.95 31.85
N SER A 111 7.07 -19.85 31.35
CA SER A 111 6.54 -20.95 32.15
C SER A 111 7.63 -21.99 32.46
N VAL A 112 7.73 -22.38 33.73
CA VAL A 112 8.72 -23.33 34.25
C VAL A 112 8.02 -24.37 35.13
N ASP A 113 8.43 -25.62 35.00
CA ASP A 113 7.89 -26.74 35.78
C ASP A 113 8.27 -26.60 37.28
N PRO A 114 7.42 -27.02 38.23
CA PRO A 114 7.64 -26.78 39.68
C PRO A 114 9.01 -27.21 40.20
N GLU A 115 9.55 -28.33 39.69
CA GLU A 115 10.87 -28.88 40.05
C GLU A 115 12.04 -27.92 39.77
N ASN A 116 11.93 -27.11 38.70
CA ASN A 116 13.01 -26.20 38.27
C ASN A 116 12.82 -24.76 38.78
N LEU A 117 11.67 -24.46 39.39
CA LEU A 117 11.27 -23.11 39.81
C LEU A 117 12.25 -22.50 40.82
N TYR A 118 12.76 -23.31 41.74
CA TYR A 118 13.73 -22.93 42.79
C TYR A 118 15.21 -23.14 42.41
N SER A 119 15.51 -23.37 41.12
CA SER A 119 16.91 -23.44 40.69
C SER A 119 17.62 -22.10 40.89
N ALA A 120 18.91 -22.12 41.24
CA ALA A 120 19.67 -20.90 41.58
C ALA A 120 19.64 -19.82 40.48
N SER A 121 19.57 -20.22 39.20
CA SER A 121 19.40 -19.32 38.05
C SER A 121 18.04 -18.61 38.05
N ASN A 122 16.96 -19.32 38.39
CA ASN A 122 15.61 -18.77 38.46
C ASN A 122 15.44 -17.92 39.73
N MET A 123 16.02 -18.32 40.88
CA MET A 123 16.08 -17.50 42.10
C MET A 123 16.80 -16.18 41.86
N TYR A 124 18.00 -16.20 41.27
CA TYR A 124 18.74 -14.97 40.93
C TYR A 124 17.92 -14.05 40.02
N THR A 125 17.24 -14.62 39.03
CA THR A 125 16.39 -13.87 38.09
C THR A 125 15.16 -13.27 38.79
N GLY A 126 14.53 -14.02 39.69
CA GLY A 126 13.43 -13.52 40.53
C GLY A 126 13.83 -12.29 41.35
N PHE A 127 14.94 -12.37 42.08
CA PHE A 127 15.46 -11.25 42.87
C PHE A 127 15.98 -10.10 42.01
N ALA A 128 16.63 -10.36 40.87
CA ALA A 128 17.10 -9.32 39.96
C ALA A 128 15.94 -8.50 39.37
N LEU A 129 14.85 -9.16 38.96
CA LEU A 129 13.63 -8.50 38.47
C LEU A 129 12.90 -7.75 39.60
N PHE A 130 12.85 -8.32 40.81
CA PHE A 130 12.31 -7.66 42.00
C PHE A 130 13.02 -6.32 42.29
N TRP A 131 14.35 -6.35 42.45
CA TRP A 131 15.13 -5.15 42.75
C TRP A 131 15.17 -4.15 41.59
N SER A 132 15.25 -4.62 40.34
CA SER A 132 15.13 -3.74 39.16
C SER A 132 13.80 -2.99 39.13
N GLY A 133 12.70 -3.68 39.44
CA GLY A 133 11.37 -3.08 39.50
C GLY A 133 11.18 -2.07 40.61
N ILE A 134 11.72 -2.35 41.80
CA ILE A 134 11.74 -1.41 42.92
C ILE A 134 12.57 -0.16 42.59
N ILE A 135 13.77 -0.32 42.02
CA ILE A 135 14.66 0.80 41.65
C ILE A 135 13.96 1.72 40.65
N VAL A 136 13.46 1.17 39.53
CA VAL A 136 12.74 1.97 38.52
C VAL A 136 11.51 2.65 39.13
N GLY A 137 10.69 1.90 39.87
CA GLY A 137 9.47 2.40 40.48
C GLY A 137 9.69 3.56 41.46
N PHE A 138 10.62 3.42 42.41
CA PHE A 138 10.90 4.48 43.39
C PHE A 138 11.61 5.68 42.76
N THR A 139 12.54 5.47 41.82
CA THR A 139 13.19 6.61 41.15
C THR A 139 12.20 7.38 40.28
N ASN A 140 11.26 6.69 39.60
CA ASN A 140 10.18 7.34 38.87
C ASN A 140 9.18 8.06 39.81
N LEU A 141 8.84 7.47 40.97
CA LEU A 141 8.02 8.14 41.99
C LEU A 141 8.63 9.48 42.42
N ILE A 142 9.93 9.49 42.76
CA ILE A 142 10.66 10.70 43.16
C ILE A 142 10.80 11.68 41.98
N CYS A 143 11.06 11.17 40.77
CA CYS A 143 11.15 11.97 39.55
C CYS A 143 9.85 12.73 39.26
N GLY A 144 8.70 12.05 39.24
CA GLY A 144 7.40 12.66 38.97
C GLY A 144 7.01 13.71 40.01
N VAL A 145 7.32 13.49 41.29
CA VAL A 145 7.14 14.51 42.34
C VAL A 145 8.07 15.71 42.13
N SER A 146 9.34 15.49 41.78
CA SER A 146 10.33 16.55 41.53
C SER A 146 9.96 17.42 40.33
N VAL A 147 9.59 16.79 39.20
CA VAL A 147 9.06 17.48 38.01
C VAL A 147 7.77 18.23 38.35
N GLY A 148 6.85 17.63 39.12
CA GLY A 148 5.62 18.31 39.56
C GLY A 148 5.83 19.55 40.42
N ILE A 149 6.83 19.54 41.30
CA ILE A 149 7.21 20.72 42.10
C ILE A 149 7.79 21.81 41.19
N ASN A 150 8.68 21.45 40.26
CA ASN A 150 9.35 22.42 39.39
C ASN A 150 8.44 22.97 38.28
N GLY A 151 7.52 22.16 37.74
CA GLY A 151 6.48 22.60 36.81
C GLY A 151 5.42 23.49 37.48
N SER A 152 5.04 23.19 38.72
CA SER A 152 4.25 24.11 39.57
C SER A 152 4.97 25.45 39.77
N GLY A 153 6.27 25.42 40.07
CA GLY A 153 7.12 26.61 40.16
C GLY A 153 7.21 27.38 38.84
N ALA A 154 7.36 26.70 37.70
CA ALA A 154 7.42 27.29 36.37
C ALA A 154 6.12 28.04 36.03
N ALA A 155 4.96 27.41 36.27
CA ALA A 155 3.66 28.02 36.00
C ALA A 155 3.42 29.28 36.85
N LEU A 156 3.79 29.26 38.13
CA LEU A 156 3.66 30.42 39.02
C LEU A 156 4.66 31.53 38.68
N ALA A 157 5.87 31.19 38.24
CA ALA A 157 6.88 32.16 37.80
C ALA A 157 6.53 32.79 36.44
N ASP A 158 6.11 32.03 35.43
CA ASP A 158 5.64 32.55 34.13
C ASP A 158 4.37 33.42 34.28
N ALA A 159 3.55 33.18 35.31
CA ALA A 159 2.43 34.06 35.67
C ALA A 159 2.91 35.43 36.20
N ALA A 160 4.03 35.49 36.91
CA ALA A 160 4.63 36.71 37.45
C ALA A 160 5.52 37.45 36.42
N ASP A 161 6.55 36.77 35.90
CA ASP A 161 7.47 37.26 34.87
C ASP A 161 7.75 36.18 33.80
N PRO A 162 7.29 36.37 32.54
CA PRO A 162 7.58 35.47 31.42
C PRO A 162 9.07 35.25 31.13
N SER A 163 9.98 36.13 31.58
CA SER A 163 11.43 35.96 31.38
C SER A 163 12.01 34.77 32.16
N LEU A 164 11.29 34.28 33.17
CA LEU A 164 11.74 33.20 34.06
C LEU A 164 11.40 31.81 33.52
N PHE A 165 10.39 31.68 32.65
CA PHE A 165 9.92 30.38 32.13
C PHE A 165 11.06 29.52 31.57
N VAL A 166 11.88 30.07 30.67
CA VAL A 166 13.00 29.34 30.05
C VAL A 166 14.07 28.94 31.06
N LYS A 167 14.29 29.74 32.11
CA LYS A 167 15.29 29.47 33.16
C LYS A 167 14.86 28.30 34.05
N ILE A 168 13.57 28.20 34.36
CA ILE A 168 13.02 27.13 35.21
C ILE A 168 12.81 25.84 34.39
N LEU A 169 12.46 25.94 33.11
CA LEU A 169 12.36 24.79 32.20
C LEU A 169 13.67 23.98 32.12
N VAL A 170 14.83 24.63 32.23
CA VAL A 170 16.13 23.92 32.34
C VAL A 170 16.23 23.09 33.62
N VAL A 171 15.76 23.61 34.76
CA VAL A 171 15.72 22.88 36.04
C VAL A 171 14.75 21.70 35.97
N GLU A 172 13.60 21.88 35.30
CA GLU A 172 12.62 20.83 35.06
C GLU A 172 13.20 19.69 34.20
N ILE A 173 13.93 20.01 33.12
CA ILE A 173 14.64 19.02 32.31
C ILE A 173 15.61 18.20 33.18
N PHE A 174 16.46 18.85 33.98
CA PHE A 174 17.37 18.13 34.89
C PHE A 174 16.64 17.30 35.96
N SER A 175 15.43 17.70 36.35
CA SER A 175 14.59 16.93 37.28
C SER A 175 14.07 15.63 36.64
N SER A 176 13.69 15.69 35.36
CA SER A 176 13.20 14.52 34.60
C SER A 176 14.28 13.44 34.37
N VAL A 177 15.55 13.85 34.30
CA VAL A 177 16.71 12.95 34.11
C VAL A 177 16.90 11.99 35.29
N LEU A 178 16.36 12.28 36.49
CA LEU A 178 16.39 11.35 37.61
C LEU A 178 15.73 10.00 37.25
N GLY A 179 14.56 10.03 36.60
CA GLY A 179 13.86 8.81 36.15
C GLY A 179 14.68 7.99 35.13
N LEU A 180 15.44 8.67 34.27
CA LEU A 180 16.33 8.01 33.30
C LEU A 180 17.47 7.25 33.99
N PHE A 181 18.05 7.77 35.07
CA PHE A 181 19.05 7.03 35.85
C PHE A 181 18.45 5.78 36.50
N GLY A 182 17.23 5.86 37.04
CA GLY A 182 16.51 4.70 37.57
C GLY A 182 16.27 3.62 36.52
N LEU A 183 15.85 4.02 35.32
CA LEU A 183 15.68 3.14 34.15
C LEU A 183 17.00 2.46 33.75
N ILE A 184 18.10 3.20 33.66
CA ILE A 184 19.42 2.67 33.31
C ILE A 184 19.90 1.64 34.35
N ILE A 185 19.77 1.94 35.64
CA ILE A 185 20.16 1.00 36.71
C ILE A 185 19.27 -0.25 36.69
N GLY A 186 17.96 -0.10 36.49
CA GLY A 186 17.04 -1.24 36.34
C GLY A 186 17.38 -2.14 35.14
N LEU A 187 17.80 -1.56 34.01
CA LEU A 187 18.31 -2.33 32.86
C LEU A 187 19.64 -3.03 33.18
N LEU A 188 20.57 -2.37 33.87
CA LEU A 188 21.87 -2.96 34.22
C LEU A 188 21.78 -4.12 35.22
N VAL A 189 20.82 -4.07 36.15
CA VAL A 189 20.55 -5.16 37.11
C VAL A 189 19.83 -6.32 36.41
N SER A 190 18.75 -6.05 35.67
CA SER A 190 17.99 -7.10 34.96
C SER A 190 18.73 -7.69 33.74
N GLY A 191 19.64 -6.95 33.11
CA GLY A 191 20.41 -7.39 31.95
C GLY A 191 21.42 -8.50 32.23
N LYS A 192 21.79 -8.71 33.50
CA LYS A 192 22.60 -9.84 33.95
C LYS A 192 21.78 -11.10 34.26
N ALA A 193 20.45 -10.99 34.34
CA ALA A 193 19.56 -12.10 34.65
C ALA A 193 19.23 -12.91 33.38
N VAL A 194 19.37 -14.24 33.48
CA VAL A 194 19.05 -15.18 32.40
C VAL A 194 17.52 -15.41 32.41
N ASP A 195 16.92 -15.63 31.24
CA ASP A 195 15.48 -15.85 31.17
C ASP A 195 15.08 -17.16 31.87
N PHE A 196 13.87 -17.22 32.45
CA PHE A 196 13.39 -18.40 33.15
C PHE A 196 13.44 -19.65 32.24
N LYS A 197 14.12 -20.71 32.67
CA LYS A 197 14.42 -21.88 31.82
C LYS A 197 13.27 -22.88 31.77
N ARG A 198 12.70 -23.07 30.57
CA ARG A 198 11.76 -24.16 30.24
C ARG A 198 12.51 -25.48 30.01
N LYS A 199 11.88 -26.64 30.28
CA LYS A 199 12.49 -27.97 30.09
C LYS A 199 12.66 -28.32 28.60
N GLY A 200 13.79 -27.89 28.03
CA GLY A 200 14.30 -28.30 26.73
C GLY A 200 15.60 -29.06 26.89
N THR A 201 15.53 -30.33 27.28
CA THR A 201 16.71 -31.22 27.35
C THR A 201 17.21 -31.51 25.93
N MET A 202 18.47 -31.19 25.65
CA MET A 202 19.21 -31.91 24.60
C MET A 202 19.40 -33.35 25.10
N SER A 203 18.55 -34.26 24.64
CA SER A 203 18.90 -35.68 24.58
C SER A 203 20.02 -35.83 23.55
N SER A 204 21.08 -36.56 23.90
CA SER A 204 22.15 -36.85 22.93
C SER A 204 21.58 -37.64 21.75
N LEU A 205 22.10 -37.40 20.54
CA LEU A 205 21.57 -38.02 19.34
C LEU A 205 22.25 -39.37 19.12
N ARG A 206 21.45 -40.42 18.88
CA ARG A 206 21.97 -41.78 18.61
C ARG A 206 22.32 -41.95 17.12
N PRO A 207 23.60 -42.20 16.77
CA PRO A 207 23.99 -42.60 15.43
C PRO A 207 24.10 -44.14 15.30
N ALA A 208 24.03 -44.65 14.06
CA ALA A 208 24.40 -46.01 13.72
C ALA A 208 25.18 -46.06 12.41
N ILE A 209 26.10 -47.02 12.30
CA ILE A 209 26.99 -47.23 11.17
C ILE A 209 26.70 -48.60 10.56
N LEU A 210 26.27 -48.64 9.30
CA LEU A 210 26.08 -49.86 8.52
C LEU A 210 27.28 -50.04 7.58
N VAL A 211 28.17 -50.98 7.89
CA VAL A 211 29.28 -51.36 7.00
C VAL A 211 28.76 -52.39 6.02
N ILE A 212 28.87 -52.09 4.74
CA ILE A 212 28.38 -52.92 3.63
C ILE A 212 29.62 -53.44 2.90
N SER A 213 29.93 -54.72 3.09
CA SER A 213 31.04 -55.40 2.42
C SER A 213 30.95 -56.91 2.58
N ASP A 214 30.95 -57.64 1.46
CA ASP A 214 31.12 -59.09 1.43
C ASP A 214 32.28 -59.58 2.33
N THR A 215 33.46 -58.96 2.20
CA THR A 215 34.68 -59.36 2.93
C THR A 215 34.53 -59.15 4.44
N ALA A 216 34.01 -57.99 4.86
CA ALA A 216 33.85 -57.70 6.29
C ALA A 216 32.72 -58.51 6.92
N SER A 217 31.67 -58.86 6.18
CA SER A 217 30.59 -59.72 6.65
C SER A 217 31.06 -61.13 7.03
N GLN A 218 32.05 -61.66 6.31
CA GLN A 218 32.68 -62.95 6.61
C GLN A 218 33.81 -62.84 7.64
N HIS A 219 34.58 -61.74 7.59
CA HIS A 219 35.75 -61.53 8.44
C HIS A 219 35.71 -60.11 9.05
N PRO A 220 34.99 -59.90 10.17
CA PRO A 220 34.81 -58.56 10.77
C PRO A 220 36.10 -57.81 11.10
N GLN A 221 37.21 -58.52 11.36
CA GLN A 221 38.54 -57.93 11.56
C GLN A 221 39.12 -57.21 10.32
N THR A 222 38.49 -57.36 9.16
CA THR A 222 38.88 -56.66 7.92
C THR A 222 38.21 -55.29 7.76
N ASP A 223 37.19 -54.97 8.56
CA ASP A 223 36.61 -53.62 8.57
C ASP A 223 37.61 -52.60 9.12
N LYS A 224 37.66 -51.45 8.44
CA LYS A 224 38.44 -50.27 8.80
C LYS A 224 37.61 -48.99 8.70
N ALA A 225 36.40 -49.06 8.14
CA ALA A 225 35.50 -47.92 7.97
C ALA A 225 34.64 -47.70 9.22
N GLY A 226 34.10 -48.76 9.85
CA GLY A 226 33.39 -48.65 11.12
C GLY A 226 34.20 -47.97 12.22
N PRO A 227 35.46 -48.38 12.48
CA PRO A 227 36.35 -47.69 13.41
C PRO A 227 36.63 -46.23 13.03
N ALA A 228 36.90 -45.93 11.75
CA ALA A 228 37.23 -44.57 11.30
C ALA A 228 36.04 -43.60 11.41
N LEU A 229 34.81 -44.08 11.16
CA LEU A 229 33.58 -43.31 11.35
C LEU A 229 33.24 -43.14 12.84
N THR A 230 33.48 -44.17 13.65
CA THR A 230 33.32 -44.10 15.12
C THR A 230 34.26 -43.06 15.73
N GLU A 231 35.51 -43.01 15.25
CA GLU A 231 36.47 -41.97 15.63
C GLU A 231 35.95 -40.56 15.29
N ALA A 232 35.43 -40.36 14.07
CA ALA A 232 34.89 -39.06 13.64
C ALA A 232 33.71 -38.57 14.49
N PHE A 233 32.81 -39.48 14.94
CA PHE A 233 31.79 -39.14 15.94
C PHE A 233 32.39 -38.78 17.30
N SER A 234 33.40 -39.53 17.76
CA SER A 234 34.02 -39.30 19.08
C SER A 234 34.73 -37.94 19.22
N GLN A 235 35.21 -37.37 18.11
CA GLN A 235 35.80 -36.01 18.07
C GLN A 235 34.76 -34.89 18.31
N ARG A 236 33.46 -35.20 18.28
CA ARG A 236 32.34 -34.23 18.46
C ARG A 236 31.30 -34.77 19.45
N SER A 237 31.78 -35.15 20.63
CA SER A 237 31.05 -35.86 21.69
C SER A 237 30.01 -35.04 22.45
N ASP A 238 29.83 -33.75 22.11
CA ASP A 238 28.83 -32.86 22.70
C ASP A 238 27.40 -33.08 22.18
N ALA A 239 27.25 -33.72 21.01
CA ALA A 239 25.95 -33.91 20.35
C ALA A 239 25.57 -35.39 20.06
N TRP A 240 26.50 -36.33 20.22
CA TRP A 240 26.34 -37.72 19.75
C TRP A 240 26.60 -38.76 20.83
N GLU A 241 25.78 -39.81 20.86
CA GLU A 241 26.08 -41.05 21.59
C GLU A 241 27.05 -41.94 20.79
N ALA A 242 27.59 -42.98 21.44
CA ALA A 242 28.46 -43.95 20.77
C ALA A 242 27.69 -44.68 19.64
N PRO A 243 28.20 -44.74 18.40
CA PRO A 243 27.47 -45.30 17.27
C PRO A 243 27.29 -46.82 17.37
N ILE A 244 26.10 -47.29 17.05
CA ILE A 244 25.81 -48.73 16.90
C ILE A 244 26.37 -49.19 15.55
N VAL A 245 27.34 -50.12 15.54
CA VAL A 245 27.93 -50.64 14.30
C VAL A 245 27.33 -52.00 13.93
N LYS A 246 26.91 -52.17 12.68
CA LYS A 246 26.42 -53.43 12.11
C LYS A 246 27.09 -53.68 10.75
N ILE A 247 27.48 -54.91 10.46
CA ILE A 247 28.10 -55.30 9.19
C ILE A 247 27.13 -56.20 8.41
N VAL A 248 27.00 -55.97 7.10
CA VAL A 248 26.20 -56.76 6.16
C VAL A 248 27.00 -57.01 4.86
N PRO A 249 26.71 -58.09 4.12
CA PRO A 249 27.25 -58.28 2.76
C PRO A 249 26.66 -57.25 1.78
N ASP A 250 27.13 -57.24 0.53
CA ASP A 250 26.63 -56.35 -0.54
C ASP A 250 25.27 -56.83 -1.11
N ASP A 251 24.35 -57.25 -0.24
CA ASP A 251 23.02 -57.76 -0.56
C ASP A 251 21.89 -56.75 -0.29
N ARG A 252 20.96 -56.66 -1.24
CA ARG A 252 19.88 -55.65 -1.22
C ARG A 252 18.90 -55.86 -0.08
N GLU A 253 18.51 -57.09 0.21
CA GLU A 253 17.48 -57.37 1.22
C GLU A 253 18.03 -57.16 2.64
N GLN A 254 19.26 -57.61 2.92
CA GLN A 254 19.92 -57.40 4.21
C GLN A 254 20.21 -55.93 4.51
N ILE A 255 20.74 -55.16 3.55
CA ILE A 255 20.95 -53.71 3.70
C ILE A 255 19.62 -53.01 4.00
N GLN A 256 18.56 -53.31 3.23
CA GLN A 256 17.26 -52.67 3.48
C GLN A 256 16.63 -53.06 4.81
N THR A 257 16.82 -54.31 5.25
CA THR A 257 16.27 -54.81 6.52
C THR A 257 16.93 -54.10 7.70
N ALA A 258 18.27 -54.00 7.71
CA ALA A 258 19.01 -53.29 8.76
C ALA A 258 18.66 -51.80 8.86
N ILE A 259 18.38 -51.13 7.73
CA ILE A 259 17.95 -49.72 7.74
C ILE A 259 16.52 -49.56 8.26
N LYS A 260 15.59 -50.44 7.90
CA LYS A 260 14.21 -50.43 8.40
C LYS A 260 14.15 -50.71 9.91
N GLU A 261 14.90 -51.69 10.38
CA GLU A 261 15.04 -52.07 11.80
C GLU A 261 15.39 -50.87 12.70
N TRP A 262 16.24 -49.96 12.22
CA TRP A 262 16.66 -48.75 12.93
C TRP A 262 15.79 -47.50 12.69
N ALA A 263 15.08 -47.42 11.57
CA ALA A 263 14.30 -46.23 11.16
C ALA A 263 12.78 -46.34 11.35
N ASP A 264 12.26 -47.55 11.53
CA ASP A 264 10.82 -47.84 11.63
C ASP A 264 10.38 -48.25 13.05
N ASN A 265 11.33 -48.45 13.98
CA ASN A 265 11.05 -48.78 15.38
C ASN A 265 10.54 -47.56 16.17
N GLU A 266 9.24 -47.50 16.45
CA GLU A 266 8.64 -46.31 17.07
C GLU A 266 9.18 -45.94 18.46
N SER A 267 9.65 -46.95 19.21
CA SER A 267 10.15 -46.84 20.58
C SER A 267 11.66 -46.65 20.70
N ASP A 268 12.45 -47.15 19.74
CA ASP A 268 13.92 -47.17 19.80
C ASP A 268 14.57 -46.86 18.45
N PHE A 269 14.10 -45.80 17.77
CA PHE A 269 14.67 -45.37 16.48
C PHE A 269 16.04 -44.70 16.64
N VAL A 270 16.91 -44.93 15.66
CA VAL A 270 18.20 -44.24 15.53
C VAL A 270 17.99 -42.88 14.86
N HIS A 271 18.68 -41.84 15.31
CA HIS A 271 18.51 -40.48 14.77
C HIS A 271 19.24 -40.28 13.44
N LEU A 272 20.44 -40.87 13.32
CA LEU A 272 21.30 -40.80 12.14
C LEU A 272 21.81 -42.20 11.75
N ILE A 273 21.54 -42.64 10.52
CA ILE A 273 22.04 -43.88 9.95
C ILE A 273 23.06 -43.52 8.86
N VAL A 274 24.29 -44.00 9.02
CA VAL A 274 25.40 -43.78 8.08
C VAL A 274 25.80 -45.12 7.47
N THR A 275 25.79 -45.25 6.15
CA THR A 275 26.34 -46.45 5.49
C THR A 275 27.76 -46.20 5.00
N SER A 276 28.63 -47.22 5.00
CA SER A 276 29.89 -47.23 4.26
C SER A 276 29.89 -48.45 3.35
N GLY A 277 29.90 -48.23 2.03
CA GLY A 277 29.71 -49.29 1.05
C GLY A 277 29.98 -48.86 -0.39
N GLY A 278 29.72 -49.75 -1.34
CA GLY A 278 29.92 -49.47 -2.76
C GLY A 278 29.00 -48.37 -3.30
N THR A 279 29.53 -47.15 -3.46
CA THR A 279 28.85 -45.97 -4.04
C THR A 279 29.36 -45.58 -5.43
N GLY A 280 30.31 -46.33 -6.00
CA GLY A 280 30.91 -46.07 -7.31
C GLY A 280 30.11 -46.66 -8.47
N PHE A 281 30.81 -47.05 -9.53
CA PHE A 281 30.26 -47.62 -10.77
C PHE A 281 30.63 -49.11 -10.98
N ALA A 282 31.21 -49.79 -9.99
CA ALA A 282 31.44 -51.23 -10.10
C ALA A 282 30.09 -52.00 -10.10
N VAL A 283 30.06 -53.18 -10.70
CA VAL A 283 28.82 -54.00 -10.79
C VAL A 283 28.26 -54.39 -9.41
N LYS A 284 29.10 -54.38 -8.36
CA LYS A 284 28.72 -54.59 -6.96
C LYS A 284 28.34 -53.30 -6.19
N ASP A 285 28.55 -52.11 -6.75
CA ASP A 285 28.30 -50.82 -6.06
C ASP A 285 26.79 -50.50 -5.99
N VAL A 286 26.02 -51.32 -5.28
CA VAL A 286 24.54 -51.24 -5.22
C VAL A 286 24.01 -50.44 -4.03
N THR A 287 24.87 -49.82 -3.21
CA THR A 287 24.43 -49.08 -2.02
C THR A 287 23.44 -47.95 -2.35
N PRO A 288 23.70 -47.07 -3.35
CA PRO A 288 22.75 -46.01 -3.75
C PRO A 288 21.39 -46.56 -4.18
N GLU A 289 21.39 -47.56 -5.06
CA GLU A 289 20.20 -48.26 -5.58
C GLU A 289 19.35 -48.90 -4.48
N THR A 290 20.00 -49.33 -3.39
CA THR A 290 19.37 -50.07 -2.30
C THR A 290 18.78 -49.15 -1.24
N VAL A 291 19.45 -48.03 -0.96
CA VAL A 291 19.05 -47.04 0.06
C VAL A 291 18.04 -46.03 -0.49
N SER A 292 18.17 -45.60 -1.75
CA SER A 292 17.31 -44.57 -2.34
C SER A 292 15.80 -44.87 -2.23
N PRO A 293 15.31 -46.11 -2.48
CA PRO A 293 13.88 -46.45 -2.34
C PRO A 293 13.34 -46.40 -0.90
N LEU A 294 14.19 -46.33 0.12
CA LEU A 294 13.77 -46.27 1.53
C LEU A 294 13.53 -44.84 2.04
N ILE A 295 13.99 -43.84 1.29
CA ILE A 295 13.96 -42.43 1.70
C ILE A 295 12.58 -41.84 1.38
N HIS A 296 11.93 -41.27 2.39
CA HIS A 296 10.64 -40.60 2.24
C HIS A 296 10.81 -39.13 1.83
N ARG A 297 11.96 -38.50 2.15
CA ARG A 297 12.31 -37.11 1.80
C ARG A 297 13.80 -36.99 1.49
N HIS A 298 14.18 -36.83 0.23
CA HIS A 298 15.60 -36.68 -0.15
C HIS A 298 16.22 -35.36 0.35
N ALA A 299 17.52 -35.41 0.68
CA ALA A 299 18.31 -34.29 1.18
C ALA A 299 19.54 -34.02 0.28
N PRO A 300 19.34 -33.65 -1.00
CA PRO A 300 20.44 -33.50 -1.97
C PRO A 300 21.48 -32.43 -1.58
N GLY A 301 21.14 -31.46 -0.74
CA GLY A 301 22.10 -30.49 -0.21
C GLY A 301 23.25 -31.14 0.59
N LEU A 302 23.00 -32.22 1.32
CA LEU A 302 24.03 -32.99 2.02
C LEU A 302 24.93 -33.73 1.03
N VAL A 303 24.35 -34.34 -0.01
CA VAL A 303 25.08 -34.99 -1.12
C VAL A 303 26.01 -34.00 -1.82
N HIS A 304 25.53 -32.79 -2.13
CA HIS A 304 26.36 -31.75 -2.73
C HIS A 304 27.48 -31.27 -1.80
N GLY A 305 27.24 -31.15 -0.49
CA GLY A 305 28.28 -30.80 0.49
C GLY A 305 29.40 -31.85 0.57
N MET A 306 29.01 -33.13 0.71
CA MET A 306 29.93 -34.27 0.77
C MET A 306 30.78 -34.40 -0.51
N LEU A 307 30.15 -34.29 -1.68
CA LEU A 307 30.85 -34.33 -2.97
C LEU A 307 31.75 -33.10 -3.18
N ALA A 308 31.31 -31.89 -2.83
CA ALA A 308 32.10 -30.67 -2.97
C ALA A 308 33.36 -30.67 -2.11
N ALA A 309 33.28 -31.20 -0.88
CA ALA A 309 34.45 -31.41 -0.03
C ALA A 309 35.39 -32.48 -0.60
N SER A 310 34.84 -33.64 -1.01
CA SER A 310 35.61 -34.74 -1.61
C SER A 310 36.37 -34.32 -2.87
N LEU A 311 35.78 -33.45 -3.70
CA LEU A 311 36.40 -32.93 -4.93
C LEU A 311 37.61 -32.02 -4.66
N GLN A 312 37.75 -31.44 -3.47
CA GLN A 312 38.99 -30.73 -3.07
C GLN A 312 40.13 -31.70 -2.75
N VAL A 313 39.82 -32.96 -2.41
CA VAL A 313 40.80 -33.99 -2.04
C VAL A 313 41.16 -34.88 -3.24
N THR A 314 40.19 -35.22 -4.09
CA THR A 314 40.43 -36.04 -5.28
C THR A 314 39.41 -35.81 -6.41
N PRO A 315 39.86 -35.60 -7.67
CA PRO A 315 38.97 -35.49 -8.83
C PRO A 315 38.09 -36.74 -9.04
N PHE A 316 38.56 -37.92 -8.62
CA PHE A 316 37.82 -39.17 -8.74
C PHE A 316 36.53 -39.21 -7.89
N ALA A 317 36.35 -38.27 -6.95
CA ALA A 317 35.12 -38.14 -6.17
C ALA A 317 33.86 -37.91 -7.05
N VAL A 318 34.02 -37.37 -8.27
CA VAL A 318 32.93 -37.21 -9.24
C VAL A 318 32.29 -38.54 -9.68
N MET A 319 32.98 -39.66 -9.47
CA MET A 319 32.48 -41.01 -9.78
C MET A 319 31.69 -41.65 -8.62
N SER A 320 31.55 -40.95 -7.47
CA SER A 320 30.73 -41.41 -6.35
C SER A 320 29.28 -40.94 -6.51
N ARG A 321 28.32 -41.82 -6.19
CA ARG A 321 26.88 -41.60 -6.36
C ARG A 321 26.13 -41.59 -5.01
N PRO A 322 26.58 -40.85 -3.97
CA PRO A 322 25.99 -40.95 -2.65
C PRO A 322 24.56 -40.39 -2.61
N VAL A 323 23.74 -40.96 -1.73
CA VAL A 323 22.36 -40.58 -1.48
C VAL A 323 22.21 -40.14 -0.02
N ALA A 324 21.41 -39.11 0.22
CA ALA A 324 21.02 -38.71 1.57
C ALA A 324 19.53 -38.33 1.62
N GLY A 325 18.90 -38.53 2.78
CA GLY A 325 17.50 -38.19 2.99
C GLY A 325 16.91 -38.77 4.27
N VAL A 326 15.66 -38.44 4.58
CA VAL A 326 14.97 -38.85 5.81
C VAL A 326 14.01 -40.00 5.52
N ARG A 327 14.06 -41.04 6.35
CA ARG A 327 13.02 -42.08 6.50
C ARG A 327 12.37 -41.91 7.87
N ASN A 328 11.05 -41.74 7.90
CA ASN A 328 10.28 -41.41 9.12
C ASN A 328 10.91 -40.23 9.90
N ARG A 329 11.55 -40.53 11.03
CA ARG A 329 12.22 -39.61 11.97
C ARG A 329 13.75 -39.63 11.83
N SER A 330 14.31 -40.58 11.08
CA SER A 330 15.73 -40.88 10.98
C SER A 330 16.36 -40.30 9.71
N LEU A 331 17.51 -39.65 9.84
CA LEU A 331 18.31 -39.17 8.72
C LEU A 331 19.25 -40.28 8.22
N ILE A 332 19.31 -40.52 6.92
CA ILE A 332 20.14 -41.56 6.28
C ILE A 332 21.14 -40.89 5.32
N LEU A 333 22.43 -41.24 5.43
CA LEU A 333 23.51 -40.84 4.53
C LEU A 333 24.28 -42.07 4.04
N THR A 334 24.58 -42.17 2.74
CA THR A 334 25.51 -43.18 2.22
C THR A 334 26.90 -42.59 1.96
N LEU A 335 27.95 -43.20 2.49
CA LEU A 335 29.34 -42.82 2.31
C LEU A 335 30.11 -43.88 1.49
N PRO A 336 31.25 -43.51 0.86
CA PRO A 336 32.09 -44.47 0.14
C PRO A 336 32.61 -45.60 1.04
N GLY A 337 32.84 -46.78 0.46
CA GLY A 337 33.40 -47.94 1.16
C GLY A 337 34.90 -47.84 1.48
N SER A 338 35.60 -46.79 1.04
CA SER A 338 37.00 -46.56 1.43
C SER A 338 37.05 -45.86 2.79
N PRO A 339 37.76 -46.38 3.81
CA PRO A 339 37.73 -45.81 5.17
C PRO A 339 38.09 -44.33 5.24
N LYS A 340 39.08 -43.92 4.43
CA LYS A 340 39.49 -42.52 4.30
C LYS A 340 38.37 -41.66 3.71
N GLY A 341 37.80 -42.08 2.57
CA GLY A 341 36.72 -41.35 1.90
C GLY A 341 35.45 -41.28 2.77
N ALA A 342 35.13 -42.34 3.50
CA ALA A 342 34.03 -42.36 4.47
C ALA A 342 34.23 -41.29 5.54
N LYS A 343 35.38 -41.27 6.20
CA LYS A 343 35.72 -40.28 7.24
C LYS A 343 35.66 -38.85 6.71
N GLU A 344 36.32 -38.56 5.58
CA GLU A 344 36.33 -37.24 4.93
C GLU A 344 34.91 -36.76 4.52
N ASN A 345 34.05 -37.66 4.04
CA ASN A 345 32.67 -37.30 3.67
C ASN A 345 31.80 -37.04 4.90
N LEU A 346 31.99 -37.79 6.01
CA LEU A 346 31.26 -37.53 7.26
C LEU A 346 31.71 -36.21 7.89
N GLU A 347 33.02 -35.98 8.03
CA GLU A 347 33.59 -34.76 8.62
C GLU A 347 33.13 -33.48 7.90
N ALA A 348 32.94 -33.53 6.58
CA ALA A 348 32.42 -32.42 5.78
C ALA A 348 30.99 -31.98 6.14
N VAL A 349 30.16 -32.85 6.75
CA VAL A 349 28.75 -32.53 7.07
C VAL A 349 28.36 -32.75 8.54
N ILE A 350 29.16 -33.47 9.34
CA ILE A 350 28.84 -33.85 10.73
C ILE A 350 28.47 -32.65 11.62
N ASN A 351 29.01 -31.46 11.35
CA ASN A 351 28.69 -30.21 12.03
C ASN A 351 27.22 -29.77 11.86
N LEU A 352 26.57 -30.16 10.75
CA LEU A 352 25.20 -29.77 10.39
C LEU A 352 24.16 -30.86 10.75
N LEU A 353 24.61 -32.11 10.88
CA LEU A 353 23.73 -33.27 11.09
C LEU A 353 22.88 -33.20 12.39
N PRO A 354 23.32 -32.65 13.54
CA PRO A 354 22.50 -32.61 14.75
C PRO A 354 21.18 -31.84 14.55
N HIS A 355 21.27 -30.66 13.94
CA HIS A 355 20.12 -29.82 13.60
C HIS A 355 19.18 -30.51 12.60
N ALA A 356 19.75 -31.18 11.59
CA ALA A 356 18.97 -31.95 10.62
C ALA A 356 18.23 -33.13 11.26
N CYS A 357 18.84 -33.82 12.24
CA CYS A 357 18.22 -34.92 12.97
C CYS A 357 17.07 -34.43 13.87
N LEU A 358 17.26 -33.32 14.60
CA LEU A 358 16.19 -32.72 15.42
C LEU A 358 14.99 -32.28 14.57
N GLN A 359 15.23 -31.74 13.36
CA GLN A 359 14.17 -31.43 12.40
C GLN A 359 13.50 -32.67 11.81
N ALA A 360 14.25 -33.75 11.54
CA ALA A 360 13.72 -35.02 11.08
C ALA A 360 12.80 -35.67 12.13
N ALA A 361 13.19 -35.60 13.41
CA ALA A 361 12.43 -36.08 14.57
C ALA A 361 11.16 -35.26 14.90
N GLY A 362 10.93 -34.13 14.21
CA GLY A 362 9.68 -33.36 14.30
C GLY A 362 9.71 -32.13 15.22
N ALA A 363 10.89 -31.68 15.66
CA ALA A 363 11.00 -30.49 16.51
C ALA A 363 10.56 -29.20 15.79
N ASN A 364 9.90 -28.29 16.52
CA ASN A 364 9.24 -27.10 15.98
C ASN A 364 10.23 -26.12 15.34
N SER A 365 10.23 -26.05 14.02
CA SER A 365 11.19 -25.26 13.24
C SER A 365 11.18 -23.76 13.57
N ARG A 366 10.05 -23.21 14.06
CA ARG A 366 9.95 -21.79 14.46
C ARG A 366 10.66 -21.50 15.79
N GLU A 367 10.64 -22.44 16.72
CA GLU A 367 11.31 -22.29 18.02
C GLU A 367 12.83 -22.44 17.86
N ILE A 368 13.29 -23.41 17.06
CA ILE A 368 14.73 -23.60 16.80
C ILE A 368 15.33 -22.39 16.05
N HIS A 369 14.62 -21.85 15.04
CA HIS A 369 15.13 -20.72 14.24
C HIS A 369 14.92 -19.34 14.90
N SER A 370 14.37 -19.28 16.12
CA SER A 370 14.03 -18.04 16.83
C SER A 370 15.22 -17.08 17.04
N GLY A 371 16.43 -17.62 17.25
CA GLY A 371 17.67 -16.83 17.38
C GLY A 371 18.33 -16.40 16.06
N GLY A 372 17.77 -16.79 14.92
CA GLY A 372 18.29 -16.46 13.59
C GLY A 372 19.57 -17.22 13.19
N VAL A 373 19.98 -17.05 11.93
CA VAL A 373 21.04 -17.84 11.29
C VAL A 373 22.37 -17.76 12.04
N LYS A 374 22.76 -16.57 12.52
CA LYS A 374 24.03 -16.38 13.28
C LYS A 374 24.11 -17.18 14.58
N LYS A 375 22.97 -17.46 15.22
CA LYS A 375 22.93 -18.33 16.40
C LYS A 375 23.20 -19.78 15.98
N LEU A 376 22.53 -20.24 14.91
CA LEU A 376 22.70 -21.59 14.37
C LEU A 376 24.11 -21.82 13.79
N GLU A 377 24.72 -20.81 13.16
CA GLU A 377 26.12 -20.83 12.71
C GLU A 377 27.09 -21.05 13.89
N LEU A 378 26.87 -20.34 14.99
CA LEU A 378 27.69 -20.44 16.21
C LEU A 378 27.47 -21.77 16.94
N GLU A 379 26.22 -22.21 17.10
CA GLU A 379 25.86 -23.52 17.69
C GLU A 379 26.34 -24.70 16.83
N ALA A 380 26.35 -24.57 15.49
CA ALA A 380 26.91 -25.58 14.59
C ALA A 380 28.44 -25.50 14.46
N GLY A 381 29.10 -24.45 14.96
CA GLY A 381 30.54 -24.24 14.79
C GLY A 381 30.96 -23.98 13.34
N VAL A 382 30.09 -23.41 12.51
CA VAL A 382 30.32 -23.15 11.08
C VAL A 382 30.32 -21.64 10.82
N SER A 383 31.36 -21.15 10.14
CA SER A 383 31.51 -19.72 9.79
C SER A 383 31.68 -19.53 8.29
N ALA A 384 30.96 -18.58 7.71
CA ALA A 384 31.03 -18.23 6.29
C ALA A 384 32.31 -17.43 5.99
N THR A 385 33.42 -18.12 5.74
CA THR A 385 34.72 -17.48 5.46
C THR A 385 34.77 -16.86 4.05
N SER A 386 34.63 -15.55 3.96
CA SER A 386 35.05 -14.79 2.78
C SER A 386 36.58 -14.79 2.68
N ARG A 387 37.14 -15.27 1.57
CA ARG A 387 38.54 -15.05 1.20
C ARG A 387 38.62 -14.06 0.04
N ASN A 388 39.67 -13.23 0.04
CA ASN A 388 40.12 -12.45 -1.11
C ASN A 388 40.56 -13.42 -2.24
N GLU A 389 40.75 -13.01 -3.51
CA GLU A 389 41.05 -11.67 -4.03
C GLU A 389 40.70 -11.51 -5.53
N THR A 390 41.01 -10.32 -6.07
CA THR A 390 41.12 -9.90 -7.50
C THR A 390 39.88 -9.86 -8.40
N ASN A 391 39.97 -8.98 -9.41
CA ASN A 391 38.97 -8.75 -10.45
C ASN A 391 38.96 -9.90 -11.48
N HIS A 392 37.78 -10.28 -12.00
CA HIS A 392 37.30 -9.82 -13.32
C HIS A 392 35.93 -10.42 -13.72
N ASN A 393 35.02 -9.52 -14.12
CA ASN A 393 33.86 -9.64 -15.04
C ASN A 393 33.19 -10.99 -15.44
N HIS A 394 31.85 -10.89 -15.53
CA HIS A 394 30.89 -11.63 -16.39
C HIS A 394 30.47 -13.08 -16.01
N SER A 395 29.26 -13.17 -15.40
CA SER A 395 28.02 -13.82 -15.91
C SER A 395 28.08 -15.18 -16.65
N HIS A 396 27.06 -16.07 -16.62
CA HIS A 396 25.60 -15.86 -16.58
C HIS A 396 24.79 -16.97 -15.85
N SER A 397 23.47 -16.88 -15.98
CA SER A 397 22.35 -17.79 -15.61
C SER A 397 22.53 -19.27 -16.06
N HIS A 398 21.75 -20.28 -15.62
CA HIS A 398 20.27 -20.37 -15.61
C HIS A 398 19.62 -21.31 -14.57
N HIS A 399 18.35 -20.96 -14.27
CA HIS A 399 17.11 -21.77 -14.07
C HIS A 399 17.17 -23.31 -14.22
N HIS A 400 16.28 -24.13 -13.64
CA HIS A 400 14.82 -23.99 -13.37
C HIS A 400 14.45 -24.58 -11.97
N HIS A 401 13.49 -24.09 -11.16
CA HIS A 401 12.04 -23.86 -11.36
C HIS A 401 11.26 -25.17 -11.58
N HIS A 402 10.15 -25.53 -10.92
CA HIS A 402 9.14 -24.80 -10.11
C HIS A 402 9.39 -24.99 -8.57
N GLY A 403 8.54 -24.68 -7.57
CA GLY A 403 7.15 -24.16 -7.46
C GLY A 403 6.08 -25.27 -7.23
N GLY A 404 5.08 -25.16 -6.34
CA GLY A 404 4.63 -24.11 -5.41
C GLY A 404 3.68 -24.69 -4.32
N ALA A 405 2.65 -24.01 -3.77
CA ALA A 405 2.18 -22.64 -4.00
C ALA A 405 1.32 -22.06 -2.84
N SER A 406 1.75 -20.93 -2.25
CA SER A 406 0.87 -20.00 -1.50
C SER A 406 1.38 -18.56 -1.66
N GLY A 407 1.14 -17.97 -2.84
CA GLY A 407 1.88 -16.82 -3.40
C GLY A 407 1.68 -15.44 -2.76
N GLY A 408 1.37 -15.35 -1.47
CA GLY A 408 1.34 -14.08 -0.73
C GLY A 408 2.75 -13.52 -0.52
N HIS A 409 3.07 -12.39 -1.15
CA HIS A 409 4.41 -11.80 -1.04
C HIS A 409 4.65 -11.20 0.35
N GLN A 410 5.67 -11.68 1.06
CA GLN A 410 6.22 -10.93 2.18
C GLN A 410 6.79 -9.59 1.69
N ILE A 411 6.41 -8.50 2.37
CA ILE A 411 6.95 -7.17 2.12
C ILE A 411 8.43 -7.17 2.53
N PRO A 412 9.37 -6.66 1.71
CA PRO A 412 10.76 -6.48 2.11
C PRO A 412 10.86 -5.71 3.43
N LYS A 413 11.27 -6.41 4.49
CA LYS A 413 11.33 -5.88 5.86
C LYS A 413 12.75 -5.37 6.12
N ALA A 414 12.89 -4.13 6.59
CA ALA A 414 14.17 -3.68 7.14
C ALA A 414 14.42 -4.42 8.47
N HIS A 415 15.61 -5.00 8.63
CA HIS A 415 15.98 -5.82 9.80
C HIS A 415 16.65 -5.02 10.93
N THR A 416 16.64 -3.68 10.85
CA THR A 416 17.23 -2.74 11.83
C THR A 416 16.38 -1.47 11.89
N LEU A 417 16.47 -0.71 12.99
CA LEU A 417 15.76 0.55 13.15
C LEU A 417 16.50 1.71 12.44
N PRO A 418 15.83 2.84 12.15
CA PRO A 418 16.48 4.03 11.59
C PRO A 418 17.42 4.71 12.60
N GLU A 419 17.05 4.72 13.89
CA GLU A 419 17.82 5.37 14.95
C GLU A 419 19.16 4.69 15.29
N ASP A 420 19.34 3.42 14.89
CA ASP A 420 20.61 2.69 15.01
C ASP A 420 21.75 3.28 14.11
N ARG A 421 21.46 4.29 13.27
CA ARG A 421 22.30 4.68 12.11
C ARG A 421 22.30 6.19 11.79
N PRO A 422 22.98 7.04 12.58
CA PRO A 422 23.16 8.46 12.26
C PRO A 422 24.03 8.64 11.00
N GLN A 423 23.46 9.22 9.93
CA GLN A 423 24.11 9.45 8.63
C GLN A 423 23.70 10.81 8.01
N SER A 424 24.15 11.12 6.79
CA SER A 424 23.98 12.43 6.16
C SER A 424 22.80 12.51 5.18
N ASN A 425 22.27 13.73 4.99
CA ASN A 425 21.28 14.09 3.97
C ASN A 425 21.91 14.52 2.62
N ASP A 426 23.23 14.39 2.46
CA ASP A 426 23.89 14.74 1.21
C ASP A 426 23.81 13.61 0.16
N PRO A 427 23.15 13.81 -1.00
CA PRO A 427 23.15 12.83 -2.09
C PRO A 427 24.51 12.72 -2.80
N ASN A 428 25.42 13.70 -2.66
CA ASN A 428 26.78 13.56 -3.19
C ASN A 428 27.63 12.62 -2.33
N ALA A 429 27.18 12.28 -1.12
CA ALA A 429 27.78 11.22 -0.33
C ALA A 429 27.36 9.83 -0.87
N GLY A 430 28.35 8.95 -1.05
CA GLY A 430 28.12 7.58 -1.53
C GLY A 430 27.26 6.73 -0.56
N PRO A 431 26.85 5.52 -0.97
CA PRO A 431 25.77 4.77 -0.30
C PRO A 431 26.04 4.44 1.16
N THR A 432 27.30 4.38 1.57
CA THR A 432 27.74 4.13 2.95
C THR A 432 27.47 5.29 3.92
N ARG A 433 27.02 6.46 3.43
CA ARG A 433 26.84 7.69 4.22
C ARG A 433 25.47 8.39 4.06
N ARG A 434 24.53 7.85 3.27
CA ARG A 434 23.17 8.39 3.09
C ARG A 434 22.17 7.80 4.09
N TYR A 435 21.24 8.61 4.59
CA TYR A 435 20.10 8.13 5.41
C TYR A 435 19.39 6.92 4.78
N ARG A 436 19.07 5.92 5.61
CA ARG A 436 18.33 4.71 5.21
C ARG A 436 16.83 4.76 5.56
N SER A 437 16.41 5.81 6.27
CA SER A 437 15.04 6.31 6.32
C SER A 437 14.80 7.31 5.18
N SER A 438 13.56 7.78 5.03
CA SER A 438 13.25 8.88 4.10
C SER A 438 13.08 10.16 4.94
N PRO A 439 13.53 11.33 4.48
CA PRO A 439 13.23 12.60 5.15
C PRO A 439 11.73 12.92 5.07
N TYR A 440 11.02 12.39 4.07
CA TYR A 440 9.58 12.60 3.89
C TYR A 440 8.74 11.71 4.83
N PRO A 441 7.77 12.28 5.57
CA PRO A 441 6.79 11.51 6.33
C PRO A 441 5.91 10.65 5.41
N MET A 442 5.14 9.73 5.99
CA MET A 442 4.22 8.86 5.25
C MET A 442 2.79 9.33 5.49
N LEU A 443 2.20 9.99 4.50
CA LEU A 443 0.84 10.51 4.59
C LEU A 443 -0.20 9.44 4.26
N SER A 444 -1.44 9.62 4.71
CA SER A 444 -2.61 8.94 4.14
C SER A 444 -2.90 9.45 2.72
N VAL A 445 -3.76 8.73 1.99
CA VAL A 445 -4.22 9.16 0.67
C VAL A 445 -5.07 10.43 0.76
N ASP A 446 -5.89 10.56 1.81
CA ASP A 446 -6.78 11.72 2.00
C ASP A 446 -6.00 12.99 2.35
N GLU A 447 -4.88 12.88 3.08
CA GLU A 447 -3.96 14.01 3.32
C GLU A 447 -3.21 14.39 2.05
N ALA A 448 -2.72 13.41 1.28
CA ALA A 448 -2.07 13.66 -0.01
C ALA A 448 -3.03 14.37 -1.00
N LEU A 449 -4.30 13.94 -1.05
CA LEU A 449 -5.36 14.57 -1.85
C LEU A 449 -5.65 16.01 -1.43
N LYS A 450 -5.74 16.29 -0.12
CA LYS A 450 -5.93 17.67 0.40
C LYS A 450 -4.76 18.57 0.03
N ILE A 451 -3.53 18.07 0.12
CA ILE A 451 -2.33 18.82 -0.28
C ILE A 451 -2.34 19.10 -1.78
N ILE A 452 -2.69 18.12 -2.62
CA ILE A 452 -2.85 18.31 -4.06
C ILE A 452 -3.92 19.37 -4.36
N ALA A 453 -5.07 19.32 -3.69
CA ALA A 453 -6.16 20.27 -3.91
C ALA A 453 -5.76 21.71 -3.51
N ASN A 454 -5.04 21.88 -2.40
CA ASN A 454 -4.58 23.19 -1.92
C ASN A 454 -3.51 23.82 -2.81
N GLU A 455 -2.64 23.00 -3.43
CA GLU A 455 -1.50 23.47 -4.24
C GLU A 455 -1.79 23.46 -5.75
N THR A 456 -2.93 22.89 -6.18
CA THR A 456 -3.38 22.94 -7.57
C THR A 456 -3.87 24.36 -7.89
N PRO A 457 -3.32 25.05 -8.91
CA PRO A 457 -3.74 26.40 -9.28
C PRO A 457 -5.22 26.50 -9.65
N GLU A 458 -5.80 27.68 -9.45
CA GLU A 458 -7.17 27.95 -9.90
C GLU A 458 -7.30 27.87 -11.43
N PRO A 459 -8.47 27.48 -11.96
CA PRO A 459 -8.76 27.47 -13.39
C PRO A 459 -8.54 28.83 -14.06
N SER A 460 -7.84 28.84 -15.19
CA SER A 460 -7.85 29.99 -16.10
C SER A 460 -9.04 29.91 -17.06
N ILE A 461 -9.59 31.06 -17.43
CA ILE A 461 -10.78 31.17 -18.30
C ILE A 461 -10.32 31.62 -19.69
N ILE A 462 -10.87 30.99 -20.73
CA ILE A 462 -10.69 31.37 -22.14
C ILE A 462 -12.04 31.40 -22.85
N GLU A 463 -12.21 32.27 -23.84
CA GLU A 463 -13.36 32.25 -24.75
C GLU A 463 -13.03 31.44 -26.00
N VAL A 464 -13.96 30.59 -26.43
CA VAL A 464 -13.79 29.69 -27.58
C VAL A 464 -15.07 29.68 -28.44
N PRO A 465 -14.98 29.41 -29.76
CA PRO A 465 -16.16 29.26 -30.61
C PRO A 465 -16.95 27.99 -30.26
N ILE A 466 -18.22 27.93 -30.70
CA ILE A 466 -19.00 26.68 -30.66
C ILE A 466 -18.59 25.76 -31.81
N ASP A 467 -17.79 24.74 -31.49
CA ASP A 467 -17.44 23.63 -32.39
C ASP A 467 -17.38 22.29 -31.64
N SER A 468 -16.97 21.22 -32.33
CA SER A 468 -16.84 19.88 -31.74
C SER A 468 -15.63 19.70 -30.80
N ASN A 469 -14.69 20.65 -30.74
CA ASN A 469 -13.54 20.60 -29.84
C ASN A 469 -13.93 20.98 -28.39
N LEU A 470 -15.11 21.56 -28.18
CA LEU A 470 -15.68 21.82 -26.86
C LEU A 470 -15.89 20.57 -26.00
N VAL A 471 -16.00 19.37 -26.59
CA VAL A 471 -16.29 18.13 -25.84
C VAL A 471 -15.28 17.92 -24.69
N GLY A 472 -15.83 17.60 -23.51
CA GLY A 472 -15.07 17.44 -22.27
C GLY A 472 -14.56 18.76 -21.66
N SER A 473 -15.03 19.92 -22.11
CA SER A 473 -14.72 21.23 -21.53
C SER A 473 -15.84 21.68 -20.58
N VAL A 474 -15.49 22.45 -19.55
CA VAL A 474 -16.44 22.94 -18.54
C VAL A 474 -16.69 24.43 -18.74
N LEU A 475 -17.95 24.84 -18.71
CA LEU A 475 -18.36 26.23 -18.89
C LEU A 475 -17.91 27.10 -17.70
N ALA A 476 -17.30 28.25 -18.01
CA ALA A 476 -16.81 29.21 -17.03
C ALA A 476 -17.82 30.34 -16.73
N GLU A 477 -18.94 30.39 -17.44
CA GLU A 477 -20.05 31.33 -17.25
C GLU A 477 -21.41 30.64 -17.43
N ASP A 478 -22.48 31.28 -16.95
CA ASP A 478 -23.84 30.88 -17.30
C ASP A 478 -24.15 31.28 -18.75
N VAL A 479 -24.71 30.37 -19.54
CA VAL A 479 -25.04 30.62 -20.94
C VAL A 479 -26.55 30.82 -21.11
N TYR A 480 -26.92 31.83 -21.90
CA TYR A 480 -28.31 32.24 -22.13
C TYR A 480 -28.63 32.22 -23.63
N ALA A 481 -29.84 31.78 -23.99
CA ALA A 481 -30.26 31.65 -25.38
C ALA A 481 -30.29 33.02 -26.10
N LYS A 482 -29.49 33.19 -27.17
CA LYS A 482 -29.44 34.43 -27.95
C LYS A 482 -30.66 34.55 -28.88
N GLU A 483 -31.12 33.42 -29.38
CA GLU A 483 -32.30 33.26 -30.22
C GLU A 483 -33.38 32.43 -29.51
N ALA A 484 -34.61 32.48 -30.03
CA ALA A 484 -35.72 31.65 -29.56
C ALA A 484 -35.78 30.35 -30.36
N VAL A 485 -36.15 29.23 -29.74
CA VAL A 485 -36.34 27.94 -30.42
C VAL A 485 -37.82 27.51 -30.28
N PRO A 486 -38.57 27.36 -31.39
CA PRO A 486 -38.25 27.86 -32.74
C PRO A 486 -38.23 29.41 -32.78
N ALA A 487 -37.60 29.98 -33.80
CA ALA A 487 -37.51 31.44 -33.96
C ALA A 487 -38.78 32.09 -34.56
N TYR A 488 -39.68 31.27 -35.10
CA TYR A 488 -40.91 31.66 -35.79
C TYR A 488 -42.03 30.66 -35.47
N ARG A 489 -43.28 31.01 -35.82
CA ARG A 489 -44.44 30.12 -35.66
C ARG A 489 -44.32 28.96 -36.65
N ALA A 490 -44.13 27.74 -36.14
CA ALA A 490 -43.84 26.56 -36.93
C ALA A 490 -44.92 25.48 -36.77
N SER A 491 -45.18 24.70 -37.83
CA SER A 491 -46.11 23.56 -37.75
C SER A 491 -45.56 22.42 -36.90
N ILE A 492 -46.42 21.78 -36.10
CA ILE A 492 -46.13 20.53 -35.39
C ILE A 492 -46.33 19.31 -36.29
N VAL A 493 -47.18 19.42 -37.33
CA VAL A 493 -47.62 18.31 -38.19
C VAL A 493 -47.53 18.66 -39.68
N ASP A 494 -47.57 17.64 -40.53
CA ASP A 494 -47.80 17.81 -41.97
C ASP A 494 -49.31 17.89 -42.25
N GLY A 495 -49.72 18.84 -43.10
CA GLY A 495 -51.14 19.08 -43.38
C GLY A 495 -51.39 20.48 -43.94
N TYR A 496 -52.34 21.22 -43.34
CA TYR A 496 -52.82 22.49 -43.88
C TYR A 496 -52.97 23.57 -42.80
N ALA A 497 -52.33 24.72 -43.03
CA ALA A 497 -52.47 25.92 -42.21
C ALA A 497 -53.80 26.63 -42.50
N VAL A 498 -54.52 27.00 -41.44
CA VAL A 498 -55.88 27.54 -41.50
C VAL A 498 -56.07 28.79 -40.63
N ILE A 499 -57.16 29.52 -40.88
CA ILE A 499 -57.64 30.63 -40.05
C ILE A 499 -58.85 30.14 -39.23
N ALA A 500 -58.58 29.51 -38.09
CA ALA A 500 -59.61 29.06 -37.16
C ALA A 500 -60.32 30.24 -36.46
N PRO A 501 -61.65 30.20 -36.26
CA PRO A 501 -62.37 31.24 -35.54
C PRO A 501 -62.00 31.28 -34.05
N LYS A 502 -62.10 32.47 -33.42
CA LYS A 502 -61.81 32.64 -31.99
C LYS A 502 -62.94 32.24 -31.05
N GLU A 503 -64.17 32.15 -31.56
CA GLU A 503 -65.37 31.83 -30.79
C GLU A 503 -66.22 30.79 -31.55
N SER A 504 -66.74 29.80 -30.84
CA SER A 504 -67.56 28.73 -31.41
C SER A 504 -68.91 29.27 -31.89
N GLY A 505 -68.99 29.60 -33.18
CA GLY A 505 -70.18 30.17 -33.83
C GLY A 505 -69.97 31.53 -34.48
N SER A 506 -68.81 32.17 -34.29
CA SER A 506 -68.47 33.50 -34.82
C SER A 506 -67.29 33.41 -35.80
N GLY A 507 -67.60 33.17 -37.09
CA GLY A 507 -66.62 33.14 -38.18
C GLY A 507 -66.86 32.03 -39.21
N PRO A 508 -65.99 31.92 -40.23
CA PRO A 508 -66.01 30.80 -41.17
C PRO A 508 -65.82 29.46 -40.46
N ARG A 509 -66.48 28.41 -40.94
CA ARG A 509 -66.24 27.04 -40.46
C ARG A 509 -64.89 26.54 -40.99
N THR A 510 -64.16 25.80 -40.17
CA THR A 510 -62.94 25.08 -40.55
C THR A 510 -63.20 23.78 -41.30
N LYS A 511 -64.41 23.19 -41.15
CA LYS A 511 -64.88 22.03 -41.92
C LYS A 511 -65.46 22.47 -43.27
N GLY A 512 -65.01 21.85 -44.37
CA GLY A 512 -65.49 22.12 -45.73
C GLY A 512 -64.40 21.94 -46.79
N VAL A 513 -64.73 22.20 -48.06
CA VAL A 513 -63.78 22.20 -49.18
C VAL A 513 -63.18 23.59 -49.37
N PHE A 514 -61.85 23.68 -49.41
CA PHE A 514 -61.11 24.94 -49.57
C PHE A 514 -60.08 24.85 -50.72
N PRO A 515 -59.83 25.96 -51.43
CA PRO A 515 -58.71 26.06 -52.36
C PRO A 515 -57.37 26.12 -51.63
N VAL A 516 -56.37 25.41 -52.15
CA VAL A 516 -54.99 25.50 -51.68
C VAL A 516 -54.32 26.70 -52.36
N ALA A 517 -54.13 27.79 -51.62
CA ALA A 517 -53.62 29.06 -52.16
C ALA A 517 -52.08 29.12 -52.23
N SER A 518 -51.37 28.30 -51.44
CA SER A 518 -49.91 28.19 -51.47
C SER A 518 -49.41 26.91 -50.79
N VAL A 519 -48.14 26.58 -51.01
CA VAL A 519 -47.42 25.52 -50.30
C VAL A 519 -46.27 26.12 -49.50
N SER A 520 -46.32 25.95 -48.17
CA SER A 520 -45.25 26.30 -47.23
C SER A 520 -44.40 25.07 -46.94
N HIS A 521 -43.25 25.00 -47.59
CA HIS A 521 -42.19 24.04 -47.27
C HIS A 521 -41.24 24.62 -46.20
N ALA A 522 -40.53 23.74 -45.49
CA ALA A 522 -39.43 24.13 -44.60
C ALA A 522 -38.18 24.60 -45.39
N GLN A 523 -38.29 25.76 -46.05
CA GLN A 523 -37.23 26.39 -46.84
C GLN A 523 -36.86 27.75 -46.25
N ALA A 524 -35.56 28.02 -46.12
CA ALA A 524 -35.05 29.22 -45.42
C ALA A 524 -35.20 30.55 -46.21
N ALA A 525 -35.67 30.53 -47.45
CA ALA A 525 -35.54 31.64 -48.39
C ALA A 525 -36.75 32.60 -48.46
N SER A 526 -37.94 32.18 -48.04
CA SER A 526 -39.14 33.02 -48.12
C SER A 526 -40.19 32.63 -47.08
N MET A 527 -40.73 33.62 -46.36
CA MET A 527 -42.03 33.46 -45.70
C MET A 527 -43.12 33.25 -46.76
N PRO A 528 -44.05 32.29 -46.59
CA PRO A 528 -45.21 32.16 -47.46
C PRO A 528 -46.10 33.43 -47.40
N PRO A 529 -46.87 33.72 -48.47
CA PRO A 529 -47.74 34.89 -48.52
C PRO A 529 -48.83 34.86 -47.43
N PRO A 530 -49.40 36.02 -47.05
CA PRO A 530 -50.53 36.06 -46.13
C PRO A 530 -51.70 35.19 -46.60
N LEU A 531 -52.25 34.38 -45.71
CA LEU A 531 -53.38 33.52 -46.01
C LEU A 531 -54.67 34.34 -46.10
N GLU A 532 -55.46 34.13 -47.16
CA GLU A 532 -56.73 34.81 -47.35
C GLU A 532 -57.90 34.03 -46.71
N HIS A 533 -58.92 34.75 -46.24
CA HIS A 533 -60.10 34.12 -45.65
C HIS A 533 -60.84 33.24 -46.67
N GLY A 534 -61.06 31.97 -46.31
CA GLY A 534 -61.67 30.98 -47.21
C GLY A 534 -60.69 30.22 -48.10
N SER A 535 -59.38 30.40 -47.89
CA SER A 535 -58.31 29.59 -48.49
C SER A 535 -57.50 28.87 -47.41
N ILE A 536 -56.73 27.84 -47.81
CA ILE A 536 -55.77 27.14 -46.95
C ILE A 536 -54.39 27.11 -47.61
N ALA A 537 -53.34 26.88 -46.83
CA ALA A 537 -52.00 26.63 -47.35
C ALA A 537 -51.52 25.24 -46.91
N ARG A 538 -51.04 24.42 -47.84
CA ARG A 538 -50.36 23.16 -47.50
C ARG A 538 -49.09 23.50 -46.72
N ILE A 539 -48.84 22.84 -45.60
CA ILE A 539 -47.70 23.11 -44.72
C ILE A 539 -47.06 21.80 -44.27
N THR A 540 -45.72 21.75 -44.27
CA THR A 540 -44.97 20.61 -43.75
C THR A 540 -44.57 20.81 -42.28
N THR A 541 -44.29 19.72 -41.57
CA THR A 541 -43.75 19.76 -40.20
C THR A 541 -42.53 20.69 -40.13
N GLY A 542 -42.50 21.60 -39.15
CA GLY A 542 -41.43 22.59 -38.96
C GLY A 542 -41.42 23.78 -39.93
N ALA A 543 -42.26 23.80 -40.97
CA ALA A 543 -42.33 24.94 -41.89
C ALA A 543 -42.97 26.18 -41.21
N PRO A 544 -42.62 27.40 -41.65
CA PRO A 544 -43.21 28.63 -41.12
C PRO A 544 -44.70 28.75 -41.48
N LEU A 545 -45.51 29.15 -40.51
CA LEU A 545 -46.92 29.47 -40.74
C LEU A 545 -47.07 30.73 -41.60
N PRO A 546 -47.97 30.73 -42.61
CA PRO A 546 -48.42 31.94 -43.28
C PRO A 546 -48.89 33.02 -42.30
N PRO A 547 -48.67 34.31 -42.61
CA PRO A 547 -49.39 35.40 -41.95
C PRO A 547 -50.90 35.16 -42.03
N ASN A 548 -51.65 35.64 -41.03
CA ASN A 548 -53.08 35.36 -40.77
C ASN A 548 -53.43 33.92 -40.34
N ALA A 549 -52.67 32.89 -40.73
CA ALA A 549 -52.92 31.51 -40.28
C ALA A 549 -52.65 31.37 -38.78
N ASN A 550 -53.54 30.70 -38.04
CA ASN A 550 -53.47 30.61 -36.57
C ASN A 550 -53.48 29.18 -36.02
N ALA A 551 -53.80 28.17 -36.83
CA ALA A 551 -53.79 26.75 -36.47
C ALA A 551 -53.37 25.89 -37.67
N VAL A 552 -53.07 24.61 -37.45
CA VAL A 552 -52.79 23.63 -38.51
C VAL A 552 -53.68 22.40 -38.33
N VAL A 553 -54.29 21.93 -39.42
CA VAL A 553 -55.00 20.64 -39.49
C VAL A 553 -54.03 19.59 -40.02
N MET A 554 -53.95 18.43 -39.36
CA MET A 554 -53.12 17.31 -39.83
C MET A 554 -53.70 16.70 -41.10
N VAL A 555 -52.86 16.16 -41.99
CA VAL A 555 -53.27 15.63 -43.30
C VAL A 555 -54.30 14.50 -43.19
N GLU A 556 -54.26 13.71 -42.12
CA GLU A 556 -55.19 12.61 -41.83
C GLU A 556 -56.64 13.08 -41.60
N ASP A 557 -56.83 14.34 -41.20
CA ASP A 557 -58.14 14.99 -41.01
C ASP A 557 -58.65 15.63 -42.33
N THR A 558 -58.08 15.26 -43.48
CA THR A 558 -58.40 15.85 -44.80
C THR A 558 -58.54 14.84 -45.92
N VAL A 559 -59.23 15.22 -47.00
CA VAL A 559 -59.40 14.43 -48.23
C VAL A 559 -59.17 15.33 -49.45
N LEU A 560 -58.46 14.82 -50.45
CA LEU A 560 -58.26 15.51 -51.73
C LEU A 560 -59.60 15.65 -52.48
N ALA A 561 -60.05 16.89 -52.71
CA ALA A 561 -61.32 17.17 -53.39
C ALA A 561 -61.14 17.46 -54.89
N SER A 562 -60.03 18.10 -55.30
CA SER A 562 -59.62 18.19 -56.71
C SER A 562 -58.12 18.47 -56.89
N THR A 563 -57.56 18.00 -58.01
CA THR A 563 -56.17 18.28 -58.42
C THR A 563 -56.04 19.51 -59.32
N THR A 564 -54.82 20.02 -59.47
CA THR A 564 -54.46 21.01 -60.50
C THR A 564 -54.71 20.49 -61.92
N ALA A 565 -54.76 21.40 -62.90
CA ALA A 565 -55.04 21.07 -64.30
C ALA A 565 -53.94 20.21 -64.98
N ASP A 566 -52.75 20.12 -64.39
CA ASP A 566 -51.66 19.22 -64.81
C ASP A 566 -51.58 17.92 -63.98
N GLY A 567 -52.48 17.75 -63.01
CA GLY A 567 -52.63 16.53 -62.20
C GLY A 567 -51.57 16.30 -61.13
N LYS A 568 -50.72 17.30 -60.82
CA LYS A 568 -49.56 17.11 -59.91
C LYS A 568 -49.78 17.57 -58.46
N GLU A 569 -50.62 18.58 -58.24
CA GLU A 569 -50.80 19.21 -56.93
C GLU A 569 -52.27 19.25 -56.51
N GLU A 570 -52.54 19.48 -55.22
CA GLU A 570 -53.90 19.66 -54.71
C GLU A 570 -54.44 21.05 -55.09
N ALA A 571 -55.55 21.12 -55.83
CA ALA A 571 -56.22 22.39 -56.12
C ALA A 571 -57.27 22.72 -55.06
N THR A 572 -58.04 21.73 -54.60
CA THR A 572 -58.94 21.86 -53.45
C THR A 572 -58.89 20.63 -52.55
N VAL A 573 -59.08 20.86 -51.24
CA VAL A 573 -59.02 19.83 -50.20
C VAL A 573 -60.23 20.01 -49.28
N GLU A 574 -60.88 18.89 -48.93
CA GLU A 574 -61.91 18.83 -47.90
C GLU A 574 -61.24 18.63 -46.53
N ILE A 575 -61.48 19.56 -45.60
CA ILE A 575 -61.17 19.38 -44.18
C ILE A 575 -62.37 18.69 -43.51
N LEU A 576 -62.12 17.53 -42.89
CA LEU A 576 -63.15 16.68 -42.28
C LEU A 576 -63.54 17.14 -40.88
N THR A 577 -62.64 17.78 -40.13
CA THR A 577 -62.87 18.23 -38.75
C THR A 577 -63.37 19.68 -38.69
N GLY A 578 -64.21 19.99 -37.70
CA GLY A 578 -64.70 21.35 -37.42
C GLY A 578 -64.27 21.90 -36.05
N GLU A 579 -63.44 21.18 -35.30
CA GLU A 579 -63.19 21.44 -33.88
C GLU A 579 -61.84 22.13 -33.59
N ILE A 580 -61.05 22.37 -34.64
CA ILE A 580 -59.71 22.97 -34.62
C ILE A 580 -59.75 24.38 -34.02
N LYS A 581 -58.91 24.61 -33.00
CA LYS A 581 -58.81 25.87 -32.24
C LYS A 581 -57.60 26.70 -32.65
N PRO A 582 -57.63 28.03 -32.47
CA PRO A 582 -56.44 28.86 -32.61
C PRO A 582 -55.28 28.38 -31.71
N GLY A 583 -54.08 28.25 -32.28
CA GLY A 583 -52.89 27.70 -31.62
C GLY A 583 -52.72 26.19 -31.74
N GLU A 584 -53.73 25.45 -32.23
CA GLU A 584 -53.67 24.00 -32.37
C GLU A 584 -52.68 23.57 -33.46
N ASN A 585 -51.82 22.60 -33.12
CA ASN A 585 -50.69 22.11 -33.93
C ASN A 585 -49.65 23.18 -34.33
N VAL A 586 -49.50 24.26 -33.54
CA VAL A 586 -48.48 25.30 -33.74
C VAL A 586 -47.48 25.34 -32.59
N ARG A 587 -46.18 25.39 -32.91
CA ARG A 587 -45.13 25.83 -31.98
C ARG A 587 -44.93 27.33 -32.12
N GLU A 588 -45.28 28.06 -31.07
CA GLU A 588 -45.04 29.51 -30.96
C GLU A 588 -43.54 29.81 -30.73
N PRO A 589 -43.05 31.02 -31.05
CA PRO A 589 -41.62 31.31 -30.96
C PRO A 589 -41.09 31.18 -29.53
N GLY A 590 -40.06 30.36 -29.34
CA GLY A 590 -39.47 30.08 -28.04
C GLY A 590 -40.24 29.10 -27.16
N SER A 591 -41.17 28.31 -27.73
CA SER A 591 -41.90 27.26 -26.99
C SER A 591 -41.00 26.15 -26.46
N ASP A 592 -39.87 25.87 -27.12
CA ASP A 592 -38.87 24.90 -26.67
C ASP A 592 -37.82 25.59 -25.78
N VAL A 593 -37.29 26.73 -26.26
CA VAL A 593 -36.30 27.55 -25.55
C VAL A 593 -36.62 29.03 -25.74
N ALA A 594 -37.02 29.70 -24.66
CA ALA A 594 -37.33 31.12 -24.68
C ALA A 594 -36.06 31.98 -24.84
N LYS A 595 -36.11 33.02 -25.68
CA LYS A 595 -34.99 33.96 -25.84
C LYS A 595 -34.61 34.58 -24.49
N GLY A 596 -33.34 34.51 -24.13
CA GLY A 596 -32.81 35.00 -22.85
C GLY A 596 -32.99 34.04 -21.67
N SER A 597 -33.57 32.84 -21.82
CA SER A 597 -33.53 31.82 -20.77
C SER A 597 -32.11 31.29 -20.57
N LYS A 598 -31.72 30.95 -19.34
CA LYS A 598 -30.48 30.20 -19.08
C LYS A 598 -30.62 28.80 -19.67
N ILE A 599 -29.66 28.38 -20.49
CA ILE A 599 -29.65 27.08 -21.17
C ILE A 599 -28.62 26.11 -20.60
N LEU A 600 -27.49 26.62 -20.10
CA LEU A 600 -26.45 25.86 -19.39
C LEU A 600 -25.88 26.73 -18.27
N ALA A 601 -25.43 26.12 -17.18
CA ALA A 601 -24.89 26.81 -16.02
C ALA A 601 -23.35 26.83 -16.00
N ARG A 602 -22.79 27.80 -15.27
CA ARG A 602 -21.37 27.78 -14.92
C ARG A 602 -21.03 26.50 -14.16
N GLY A 603 -20.02 25.78 -14.64
CA GLY A 603 -19.59 24.49 -14.08
C GLY A 603 -20.26 23.27 -14.71
N ASP A 604 -21.13 23.42 -15.72
CA ASP A 604 -21.61 22.29 -16.53
C ASP A 604 -20.53 21.81 -17.51
N LEU A 605 -20.46 20.49 -17.72
CA LEU A 605 -19.52 19.81 -18.60
C LEU A 605 -20.17 19.56 -19.97
N VAL A 606 -19.56 20.06 -21.06
CA VAL A 606 -19.98 19.72 -22.42
C VAL A 606 -19.67 18.24 -22.69
N SER A 607 -20.71 17.42 -22.84
CA SER A 607 -20.57 15.96 -22.86
C SER A 607 -20.24 15.39 -24.24
N ALA A 608 -19.75 14.16 -24.27
CA ALA A 608 -19.63 13.38 -25.50
C ALA A 608 -20.97 12.86 -26.04
N VAL A 609 -22.09 13.09 -25.34
CA VAL A 609 -23.46 12.81 -25.83
C VAL A 609 -23.90 13.91 -26.81
N GLY A 610 -23.28 15.10 -26.74
CA GLY A 610 -23.48 16.19 -27.70
C GLY A 610 -24.72 17.05 -27.48
N GLY A 611 -25.56 16.73 -26.48
CA GLY A 611 -26.78 17.49 -26.18
C GLY A 611 -26.51 18.96 -25.85
N GLU A 612 -25.44 19.24 -25.10
CA GLU A 612 -25.04 20.61 -24.75
C GLU A 612 -24.60 21.40 -26.00
N ILE A 613 -23.88 20.76 -26.92
CA ILE A 613 -23.44 21.38 -28.19
C ILE A 613 -24.64 21.66 -29.10
N GLY A 614 -25.59 20.72 -29.20
CA GLY A 614 -26.84 20.92 -29.95
C GLY A 614 -27.68 22.08 -29.39
N LEU A 615 -27.76 22.21 -28.07
CA LEU A 615 -28.46 23.31 -27.40
C LEU A 615 -27.77 24.66 -27.63
N LEU A 616 -26.44 24.71 -27.55
CA LEU A 616 -25.65 25.91 -27.86
C LEU A 616 -25.82 26.35 -29.33
N ALA A 617 -25.73 25.41 -30.28
CA ALA A 617 -25.87 25.70 -31.70
C ALA A 617 -27.29 26.14 -32.08
N SER A 618 -28.33 25.45 -31.58
CA SER A 618 -29.73 25.76 -31.88
C SER A 618 -30.21 27.11 -31.35
N THR A 619 -29.52 27.69 -30.37
CA THR A 619 -29.89 28.97 -29.72
C THR A 619 -29.08 30.17 -30.22
N GLY A 620 -28.37 30.02 -31.34
CA GLY A 620 -27.56 31.09 -31.94
C GLY A 620 -26.25 31.39 -31.19
N THR A 621 -25.78 30.49 -30.32
CA THR A 621 -24.56 30.72 -29.55
C THR A 621 -23.33 30.48 -30.43
N GLN A 622 -22.53 31.53 -30.63
CA GLN A 622 -21.32 31.51 -31.47
C GLN A 622 -20.02 31.24 -30.69
N SER A 623 -19.97 31.67 -29.42
CA SER A 623 -18.85 31.52 -28.50
C SER A 623 -19.34 31.39 -27.06
N VAL A 624 -18.52 30.77 -26.22
CA VAL A 624 -18.69 30.67 -24.75
C VAL A 624 -17.34 30.72 -24.05
N LYS A 625 -17.33 31.18 -22.79
CA LYS A 625 -16.16 31.02 -21.91
C LYS A 625 -16.12 29.63 -21.29
N ILE A 626 -14.97 28.98 -21.39
CA ILE A 626 -14.67 27.70 -20.75
C ILE A 626 -13.47 27.85 -19.80
N PHE A 627 -13.34 26.90 -18.88
CA PHE A 627 -12.09 26.71 -18.15
C PHE A 627 -11.06 26.01 -19.05
N LYS A 628 -9.86 26.59 -19.15
CA LYS A 628 -8.76 26.08 -19.97
C LYS A 628 -8.27 24.73 -19.43
N LYS A 629 -8.36 23.67 -20.25
CA LYS A 629 -7.73 22.37 -19.96
C LYS A 629 -6.19 22.55 -19.84
N PRO A 630 -5.54 22.01 -18.80
CA PRO A 630 -4.08 22.10 -18.65
C PRO A 630 -3.34 21.21 -19.67
N THR A 631 -2.16 21.67 -20.10
CA THR A 631 -1.24 20.87 -20.92
C THR A 631 -0.36 19.98 -20.03
N VAL A 632 -0.26 18.69 -20.35
CA VAL A 632 0.39 17.67 -19.52
C VAL A 632 1.58 17.03 -20.24
N GLY A 633 2.80 17.26 -19.75
CA GLY A 633 4.00 16.58 -20.24
C GLY A 633 4.23 15.25 -19.52
N VAL A 634 4.60 14.18 -20.25
CA VAL A 634 4.92 12.86 -19.67
C VAL A 634 6.33 12.42 -20.01
N LEU A 635 7.15 12.20 -18.98
CA LEU A 635 8.55 11.79 -19.04
C LEU A 635 8.75 10.46 -18.29
N SER A 636 9.62 9.58 -18.78
CA SER A 636 10.17 8.47 -17.98
C SER A 636 11.64 8.70 -17.66
N THR A 637 12.11 8.22 -16.52
CA THR A 637 13.53 8.25 -16.12
C THR A 637 14.00 6.83 -15.79
N GLY A 638 15.24 6.53 -16.14
CA GLY A 638 15.85 5.22 -15.90
C GLY A 638 16.89 4.85 -16.95
N ASP A 639 18.06 4.40 -16.51
CA ASP A 639 19.14 3.92 -17.39
C ASP A 639 18.85 2.52 -17.97
N GLU A 640 17.96 1.75 -17.33
CA GLU A 640 17.48 0.47 -17.83
C GLU A 640 16.47 0.61 -18.99
N LEU A 641 15.89 1.81 -19.17
CA LEU A 641 14.79 2.00 -20.12
C LEU A 641 15.26 2.03 -21.57
N VAL A 642 14.51 1.35 -22.44
CA VAL A 642 14.54 1.54 -23.90
C VAL A 642 13.14 1.86 -24.42
N LEU A 643 13.06 2.47 -25.61
CA LEU A 643 11.77 2.81 -26.22
C LEU A 643 10.95 1.53 -26.51
N HIS A 644 9.63 1.61 -26.31
CA HIS A 644 8.73 0.46 -26.51
C HIS A 644 8.75 -0.09 -27.95
N ASN A 645 8.94 0.81 -28.93
CA ASN A 645 9.02 0.51 -30.36
C ASN A 645 10.45 0.23 -30.86
N ASP A 646 11.45 0.18 -29.98
CA ASP A 646 12.81 -0.19 -30.36
C ASP A 646 12.82 -1.66 -30.87
N PRO A 647 13.25 -1.94 -32.12
CA PRO A 647 13.22 -3.30 -32.66
C PRO A 647 14.33 -4.20 -32.10
N ARG A 648 15.29 -3.65 -31.33
CA ARG A 648 16.42 -4.43 -30.79
C ARG A 648 15.98 -5.41 -29.70
N VAL A 649 16.73 -6.49 -29.57
CA VAL A 649 16.60 -7.43 -28.45
C VAL A 649 17.15 -6.77 -27.18
N LEU A 650 16.46 -6.95 -26.05
CA LEU A 650 16.88 -6.39 -24.76
C LEU A 650 18.14 -7.10 -24.25
N THR A 651 19.08 -6.33 -23.70
CA THR A 651 20.36 -6.84 -23.17
C THR A 651 20.67 -6.17 -21.83
N GLY A 652 21.62 -6.70 -21.05
CA GLY A 652 22.17 -5.99 -19.90
C GLY A 652 21.19 -5.59 -18.78
N GLY A 653 20.02 -6.23 -18.68
CA GLY A 653 18.97 -5.87 -17.72
C GLY A 653 17.97 -4.79 -18.19
N GLN A 654 18.06 -4.36 -19.45
CA GLN A 654 17.14 -3.39 -20.05
C GLN A 654 15.67 -3.85 -20.04
N ILE A 655 14.75 -2.89 -19.94
CA ILE A 655 13.31 -3.09 -20.08
C ILE A 655 12.69 -2.02 -21.00
N ARG A 656 11.56 -2.35 -21.65
CA ARG A 656 10.81 -1.40 -22.47
C ARG A 656 9.98 -0.46 -21.59
N ASP A 657 10.08 0.84 -21.85
CA ASP A 657 9.23 1.88 -21.26
C ASP A 657 7.76 1.67 -21.66
N SER A 658 7.00 1.08 -20.74
CA SER A 658 5.57 0.82 -20.86
C SER A 658 4.70 1.84 -20.12
N ASN A 659 5.32 2.67 -19.26
CA ASN A 659 4.61 3.63 -18.43
C ASN A 659 4.14 4.82 -19.27
N ARG A 660 5.08 5.55 -19.88
CA ARG A 660 4.80 6.76 -20.67
C ARG A 660 3.75 6.56 -21.75
N PRO A 661 3.80 5.54 -22.65
CA PRO A 661 2.73 5.31 -23.62
C PRO A 661 1.37 5.02 -22.97
N SER A 662 1.34 4.29 -21.85
CA SER A 662 0.09 3.98 -21.13
C SER A 662 -0.52 5.22 -20.46
N LEU A 663 0.31 6.07 -19.83
CA LEU A 663 -0.14 7.33 -19.21
C LEU A 663 -0.60 8.34 -20.27
N ILE A 664 0.14 8.50 -21.37
CA ILE A 664 -0.26 9.35 -22.50
C ILE A 664 -1.58 8.88 -23.11
N SER A 665 -1.77 7.57 -23.31
CA SER A 665 -3.04 7.03 -23.81
C SER A 665 -4.20 7.34 -22.86
N CYS A 666 -4.00 7.19 -21.55
CA CYS A 666 -5.01 7.45 -20.54
C CYS A 666 -5.40 8.94 -20.50
N LEU A 667 -4.42 9.84 -20.45
CA LEU A 667 -4.63 11.30 -20.45
C LEU A 667 -5.33 11.79 -21.74
N ARG A 668 -5.00 11.22 -22.90
CA ARG A 668 -5.70 11.50 -24.17
C ARG A 668 -7.14 11.02 -24.16
N SER A 669 -7.42 9.85 -23.56
CA SER A 669 -8.79 9.34 -23.45
C SER A 669 -9.69 10.20 -22.55
N TRP A 670 -9.09 10.97 -21.64
CA TRP A 670 -9.76 12.00 -20.84
C TRP A 670 -9.82 13.39 -21.51
N GLY A 671 -9.31 13.53 -22.74
CA GLY A 671 -9.38 14.77 -23.51
C GLY A 671 -8.41 15.88 -23.09
N PHE A 672 -7.33 15.56 -22.37
CA PHE A 672 -6.25 16.52 -22.04
C PHE A 672 -5.17 16.58 -23.12
N GLN A 673 -4.58 17.76 -23.31
CA GLN A 673 -3.47 17.94 -24.25
C GLN A 673 -2.18 17.35 -23.68
N THR A 674 -1.69 16.26 -24.27
CA THR A 674 -0.48 15.56 -23.81
C THR A 674 0.75 15.88 -24.66
N VAL A 675 1.87 16.22 -24.02
CA VAL A 675 3.20 16.27 -24.65
C VAL A 675 4.00 15.03 -24.25
N ASP A 676 4.59 14.34 -25.22
CA ASP A 676 5.54 13.26 -24.98
C ASP A 676 6.93 13.87 -24.77
N LEU A 677 7.51 13.70 -23.58
CA LEU A 677 8.83 14.21 -23.22
C LEU A 677 9.94 13.16 -23.34
N GLY A 678 9.61 11.95 -23.79
CA GLY A 678 10.59 10.87 -24.02
C GLY A 678 11.12 10.21 -22.74
N ILE A 679 12.39 9.82 -22.78
CA ILE A 679 13.11 9.15 -21.69
C ILE A 679 14.33 10.01 -21.34
N ALA A 680 14.46 10.42 -20.09
CA ALA A 680 15.70 10.99 -19.54
C ALA A 680 16.55 9.89 -18.89
N ARG A 681 17.87 10.00 -18.98
CA ARG A 681 18.79 9.14 -18.22
C ARG A 681 18.96 9.63 -16.78
N ASP A 682 19.25 8.69 -15.88
CA ASP A 682 19.52 9.00 -14.46
C ASP A 682 21.02 9.30 -14.25
N THR A 683 21.69 9.84 -15.27
CA THR A 683 23.10 10.21 -15.23
C THR A 683 23.33 11.52 -14.46
N PRO A 684 24.49 11.71 -13.80
CA PRO A 684 24.79 12.96 -13.08
C PRO A 684 24.92 14.22 -13.96
N ALA A 685 24.76 14.12 -15.28
CA ALA A 685 25.14 15.13 -16.26
C ALA A 685 23.92 15.77 -16.96
N GLY A 686 23.10 16.52 -16.21
CA GLY A 686 22.22 17.57 -16.74
C GLY A 686 20.99 17.16 -17.56
N GLU A 687 20.92 15.95 -18.15
CA GLU A 687 19.81 15.55 -19.04
C GLU A 687 18.42 15.70 -18.39
N LEU A 688 18.26 15.22 -17.15
CA LEU A 688 16.99 15.32 -16.42
C LEU A 688 16.63 16.78 -16.09
N GLU A 689 17.61 17.64 -15.77
CA GLU A 689 17.39 19.08 -15.61
C GLU A 689 16.93 19.71 -16.93
N GLN A 690 17.64 19.41 -18.03
CA GLN A 690 17.37 19.99 -19.34
C GLN A 690 16.00 19.56 -19.88
N ALA A 691 15.61 18.29 -19.69
CA ALA A 691 14.28 17.78 -20.04
C ALA A 691 13.17 18.51 -19.26
N LEU A 692 13.32 18.66 -17.93
CA LEU A 692 12.34 19.35 -17.09
C LEU A 692 12.26 20.86 -17.41
N ARG A 693 13.41 21.56 -17.55
CA ARG A 693 13.43 22.98 -17.95
C ARG A 693 12.88 23.18 -19.37
N GLY A 694 13.16 22.26 -20.29
CA GLY A 694 12.67 22.25 -21.66
C GLY A 694 11.15 22.12 -21.72
N ALA A 695 10.60 21.13 -21.02
CA ALA A 695 9.15 20.90 -20.90
C ALA A 695 8.40 22.13 -20.35
N LEU A 696 8.90 22.74 -19.27
CA LEU A 696 8.29 23.93 -18.67
C LEU A 696 8.32 25.16 -19.61
N ARG A 697 9.29 25.24 -20.52
CA ARG A 697 9.51 26.41 -21.39
C ARG A 697 9.10 26.22 -22.86
N GLY A 698 8.75 25.01 -23.30
CA GLY A 698 8.59 24.69 -24.73
C GLY A 698 9.92 24.76 -25.50
N LEU A 699 11.05 24.47 -24.85
CA LEU A 699 12.39 24.54 -25.45
C LEU A 699 12.98 23.15 -25.71
N GLY A 700 13.60 22.98 -26.89
CA GLY A 700 14.29 21.75 -27.30
C GLY A 700 13.44 20.77 -28.12
N SER A 701 12.14 21.02 -28.25
CA SER A 701 11.25 20.33 -29.19
C SER A 701 10.14 21.28 -29.65
N ASN A 702 9.52 21.03 -30.81
CA ASN A 702 8.41 21.84 -31.33
C ASN A 702 7.10 21.53 -30.60
N GLN A 703 7.09 21.72 -29.28
CA GLN A 703 6.01 21.35 -28.36
C GLN A 703 5.62 22.57 -27.49
N PRO A 704 4.33 22.71 -27.13
CA PRO A 704 3.90 23.79 -26.25
C PRO A 704 4.51 23.64 -24.84
N PRO A 705 4.69 24.74 -24.09
CA PRO A 705 5.04 24.67 -22.66
C PRO A 705 3.93 23.94 -21.90
N VAL A 706 4.32 23.12 -20.92
CA VAL A 706 3.38 22.30 -20.15
C VAL A 706 2.99 22.97 -18.82
N ASP A 707 1.74 22.76 -18.40
CA ASP A 707 1.20 23.24 -17.12
C ASP A 707 1.49 22.25 -15.98
N ILE A 708 1.50 20.95 -16.31
CA ILE A 708 1.84 19.84 -15.40
C ILE A 708 2.90 18.94 -16.05
N ILE A 709 3.89 18.49 -15.27
CA ILE A 709 4.80 17.40 -15.64
C ILE A 709 4.45 16.15 -14.85
N ILE A 710 4.36 15.01 -15.53
CA ILE A 710 4.28 13.68 -14.95
C ILE A 710 5.59 12.96 -15.27
N THR A 711 6.21 12.41 -14.23
CA THR A 711 7.44 11.61 -14.34
C THR A 711 7.19 10.19 -13.86
N THR A 712 7.88 9.19 -14.44
CA THR A 712 7.88 7.81 -13.90
C THR A 712 9.29 7.24 -13.85
N GLY A 713 9.71 6.71 -12.69
CA GLY A 713 11.12 6.47 -12.39
C GLY A 713 11.62 7.47 -11.34
N GLY A 714 12.89 7.41 -10.94
CA GLY A 714 13.57 8.45 -10.14
C GLY A 714 12.98 8.84 -8.76
N VAL A 715 12.03 8.09 -8.20
CA VAL A 715 11.27 8.45 -6.97
C VAL A 715 11.49 7.56 -5.75
N SER A 716 12.41 6.59 -5.79
CA SER A 716 12.55 5.57 -4.76
C SER A 716 13.49 5.99 -3.61
N MET A 717 14.53 5.19 -3.33
CA MET A 717 15.56 5.33 -2.29
C MET A 717 16.94 4.86 -2.82
N GLY A 718 17.08 4.72 -4.13
CA GLY A 718 18.28 4.30 -4.84
C GLY A 718 19.32 5.41 -4.93
N GLU A 719 20.50 5.05 -5.42
CA GLU A 719 21.62 5.99 -5.53
C GLU A 719 21.35 7.08 -6.58
N LEU A 720 20.66 6.69 -7.66
CA LEU A 720 20.36 7.46 -8.87
C LEU A 720 18.94 8.07 -8.90
N ASP A 721 18.20 8.09 -7.79
CA ASP A 721 16.90 8.79 -7.71
C ASP A 721 17.11 10.34 -7.66
N LEU A 722 17.66 10.90 -8.73
CA LEU A 722 18.11 12.29 -8.84
C LEU A 722 16.95 13.30 -8.85
N LEU A 723 15.74 12.87 -9.21
CA LEU A 723 14.60 13.74 -9.48
C LEU A 723 14.23 14.66 -8.30
N LYS A 724 14.24 14.13 -7.06
CA LYS A 724 13.91 14.93 -5.87
C LYS A 724 14.95 16.04 -5.62
N PRO A 725 16.27 15.74 -5.56
CA PRO A 725 17.32 16.76 -5.61
C PRO A 725 17.18 17.78 -6.76
N THR A 726 16.84 17.35 -7.98
CA THR A 726 16.67 18.28 -9.12
C THR A 726 15.49 19.23 -8.93
N ILE A 727 14.35 18.74 -8.43
CA ILE A 727 13.19 19.60 -8.14
C ILE A 727 13.55 20.65 -7.09
N GLU A 728 14.13 20.25 -5.96
CA GLU A 728 14.43 21.17 -4.85
C GLU A 728 15.58 22.13 -5.17
N ARG A 729 16.73 21.60 -5.62
CA ARG A 729 18.00 22.37 -5.70
C ARG A 729 18.17 23.13 -7.00
N VAL A 730 17.58 22.65 -8.09
CA VAL A 730 17.90 23.08 -9.46
C VAL A 730 16.73 23.81 -10.11
N LEU A 731 15.49 23.35 -9.86
CA LEU A 731 14.27 24.04 -10.27
C LEU A 731 13.76 25.01 -9.18
N GLY A 732 14.23 24.90 -7.94
CA GLY A 732 13.77 25.73 -6.82
C GLY A 732 12.34 25.43 -6.39
N GLY A 733 11.87 24.20 -6.64
CA GLY A 733 10.53 23.74 -6.30
C GLY A 733 10.41 23.20 -4.88
N THR A 734 9.17 23.15 -4.39
CA THR A 734 8.83 22.59 -3.08
C THR A 734 8.24 21.19 -3.28
N ILE A 735 8.83 20.18 -2.62
CA ILE A 735 8.26 18.83 -2.54
C ILE A 735 7.30 18.80 -1.35
N HIS A 736 6.00 18.67 -1.64
CA HIS A 736 4.94 18.71 -0.64
C HIS A 736 4.77 17.35 0.07
N PHE A 737 4.95 16.26 -0.66
CA PHE A 737 5.15 14.93 -0.08
C PHE A 737 5.93 14.02 -1.03
N GLY A 738 6.59 13.00 -0.47
CA GLY A 738 7.33 11.99 -1.24
C GLY A 738 6.92 10.52 -1.00
N ARG A 739 5.91 10.27 -0.14
CA ARG A 739 5.46 8.93 0.27
C ARG A 739 4.01 8.92 0.73
N VAL A 740 3.26 7.89 0.31
CA VAL A 740 1.84 7.70 0.69
C VAL A 740 1.60 6.28 1.23
N SER A 741 0.71 6.15 2.21
CA SER A 741 0.37 4.91 2.93
C SER A 741 -0.62 4.02 2.15
N MET A 742 -0.19 3.58 0.96
CA MET A 742 -1.03 2.87 -0.01
C MET A 742 -0.36 1.65 -0.65
N LYS A 743 -1.17 0.85 -1.36
CA LYS A 743 -0.76 -0.34 -2.12
C LYS A 743 -1.61 -0.46 -3.41
N PRO A 744 -1.02 -0.53 -4.61
CA PRO A 744 0.33 -0.07 -4.98
C PRO A 744 0.49 1.45 -4.77
N GLY A 745 1.60 2.07 -5.19
CA GLY A 745 1.73 3.54 -5.20
C GLY A 745 2.62 4.21 -4.12
N LYS A 746 3.21 3.46 -3.18
CA LYS A 746 3.88 4.00 -1.98
C LYS A 746 4.87 5.19 -2.19
N PRO A 747 5.81 5.20 -3.15
CA PRO A 747 6.81 6.27 -3.28
C PRO A 747 6.35 7.42 -4.20
N THR A 748 5.05 7.63 -4.38
CA THR A 748 4.52 8.78 -5.14
C THR A 748 4.97 10.09 -4.50
N THR A 749 5.46 11.01 -5.33
CA THR A 749 5.93 12.34 -4.93
C THR A 749 5.11 13.41 -5.65
N PHE A 750 4.80 14.50 -4.97
CA PHE A 750 4.11 15.67 -5.52
C PHE A 750 4.84 16.95 -5.13
N ALA A 751 5.00 17.85 -6.10
CA ALA A 751 5.77 19.08 -5.94
C ALA A 751 5.22 20.23 -6.80
N SER A 752 5.52 21.46 -6.40
CA SER A 752 5.26 22.67 -7.19
C SER A 752 6.57 23.42 -7.47
N VAL A 753 6.80 23.77 -8.73
CA VAL A 753 7.96 24.56 -9.18
C VAL A 753 7.51 26.01 -9.47
N PRO A 754 8.23 27.04 -8.97
CA PRO A 754 7.96 28.43 -9.32
C PRO A 754 8.49 28.73 -10.73
N PHE A 755 7.60 29.18 -11.61
CA PHE A 755 7.87 29.48 -13.01
C PHE A 755 7.75 30.98 -13.28
N LYS A 756 8.47 31.47 -14.31
CA LYS A 756 8.25 32.80 -14.88
C LYS A 756 8.01 32.64 -16.38
N PRO A 757 6.85 33.07 -16.91
CA PRO A 757 6.58 33.08 -18.34
C PRO A 757 7.62 33.89 -19.13
N THR A 758 7.96 33.41 -20.32
CA THR A 758 8.81 34.12 -21.29
C THR A 758 8.04 35.11 -22.16
N THR A 759 6.70 34.99 -22.22
CA THR A 759 5.81 35.78 -23.07
C THR A 759 4.87 36.66 -22.24
N SER A 760 5.37 37.83 -21.81
CA SER A 760 4.53 38.98 -21.49
C SER A 760 4.91 40.12 -22.45
N SER A 761 4.10 40.34 -23.48
CA SER A 761 4.28 41.42 -24.44
C SER A 761 4.15 42.79 -23.76
N SER A 762 5.07 43.69 -24.13
CA SER A 762 5.06 45.15 -24.01
C SER A 762 4.19 45.85 -22.93
N GLU A 763 4.86 46.69 -22.15
CA GLU A 763 4.28 47.93 -21.58
C GLU A 763 3.12 47.77 -20.58
N THR A 764 3.44 47.32 -19.37
CA THR A 764 2.90 47.99 -18.17
C THR A 764 3.83 47.89 -16.96
N THR A 765 3.62 48.79 -16.01
CA THR A 765 4.43 49.13 -14.82
C THR A 765 5.05 47.95 -14.07
N ALA A 766 6.29 48.11 -13.61
CA ALA A 766 7.06 47.12 -12.85
C ALA A 766 6.58 46.92 -11.39
N GLN A 767 5.31 46.56 -11.21
CA GLN A 767 4.84 45.90 -9.99
C GLN A 767 5.28 44.42 -10.01
N GLN A 768 5.25 43.76 -8.85
CA GLN A 768 5.80 42.41 -8.68
C GLN A 768 4.94 41.38 -9.42
N GLN A 769 5.34 41.01 -10.65
CA GLN A 769 4.80 39.84 -11.34
C GLN A 769 4.99 38.60 -10.45
N GLU A 770 3.89 38.08 -9.93
CA GLU A 770 3.87 36.84 -9.15
C GLU A 770 4.31 35.66 -10.02
N ARG A 771 5.05 34.71 -9.42
CA ARG A 771 5.55 33.54 -10.16
C ARG A 771 4.43 32.52 -10.28
N GLU A 772 4.01 32.21 -11.50
CA GLU A 772 3.11 31.09 -11.76
C GLU A 772 3.67 29.80 -11.16
N ARG A 773 2.80 28.93 -10.62
CA ARG A 773 3.19 27.59 -10.19
C ARG A 773 3.05 26.62 -11.37
N ARG A 774 3.93 25.62 -11.41
CA ARG A 774 3.85 24.46 -12.31
C ARG A 774 3.95 23.18 -11.49
N LEU A 775 3.07 22.22 -11.75
CA LEU A 775 2.97 21.02 -10.93
C LEU A 775 3.86 19.90 -11.47
N ILE A 776 4.48 19.14 -10.56
CA ILE A 776 5.22 17.92 -10.90
C ILE A 776 4.67 16.77 -10.06
N PHE A 777 4.13 15.76 -10.75
CA PHE A 777 3.72 14.48 -10.18
C PHE A 777 4.76 13.43 -10.56
N SER A 778 5.36 12.78 -9.56
CA SER A 778 6.38 11.78 -9.79
C SER A 778 5.90 10.43 -9.31
N LEU A 779 5.54 9.60 -10.29
CA LEU A 779 4.81 8.35 -10.11
C LEU A 779 5.79 7.16 -10.03
N PRO A 780 5.48 6.09 -9.28
CA PRO A 780 6.41 4.98 -9.12
C PRO A 780 6.57 4.19 -10.43
N GLY A 781 7.82 3.93 -10.84
CA GLY A 781 8.13 3.24 -12.11
C GLY A 781 7.56 1.82 -12.29
N ASN A 782 7.00 1.20 -11.23
CA ASN A 782 6.21 -0.02 -11.34
C ASN A 782 4.89 0.26 -12.09
N PRO A 783 4.58 -0.36 -13.25
CA PRO A 783 3.47 0.10 -14.10
C PRO A 783 2.08 0.06 -13.45
N ALA A 784 1.76 -0.95 -12.64
CA ALA A 784 0.48 -0.98 -11.91
C ALA A 784 0.46 -0.04 -10.69
N SER A 785 1.60 0.54 -10.29
CA SER A 785 1.63 1.70 -9.40
C SER A 785 1.35 2.97 -10.20
N ALA A 786 2.10 3.21 -11.28
CA ALA A 786 2.00 4.43 -12.09
C ALA A 786 0.55 4.75 -12.51
N LEU A 787 -0.16 3.80 -13.12
CA LEU A 787 -1.53 4.03 -13.58
C LEU A 787 -2.53 4.23 -12.42
N VAL A 788 -2.38 3.50 -11.31
CA VAL A 788 -3.18 3.70 -10.09
C VAL A 788 -2.95 5.10 -9.52
N THR A 789 -1.71 5.58 -9.50
CA THR A 789 -1.35 6.90 -8.96
C THR A 789 -1.72 8.05 -9.88
N LEU A 790 -1.77 7.84 -11.21
CA LEU A 790 -2.36 8.77 -12.17
C LEU A 790 -3.84 9.00 -11.85
N ASN A 791 -4.60 7.91 -11.77
CA ASN A 791 -6.04 7.91 -11.51
C ASN A 791 -6.39 8.49 -10.13
N LEU A 792 -5.57 8.25 -9.10
CA LEU A 792 -5.83 8.70 -7.73
C LEU A 792 -5.35 10.11 -7.42
N PHE A 793 -4.27 10.62 -8.03
CA PHE A 793 -3.67 11.90 -7.63
C PHE A 793 -3.64 12.94 -8.74
N VAL A 794 -3.35 12.53 -9.97
CA VAL A 794 -3.25 13.46 -11.11
C VAL A 794 -4.64 13.84 -11.62
N LEU A 795 -5.53 12.86 -11.77
CA LEU A 795 -6.89 13.10 -12.27
C LEU A 795 -7.70 14.10 -11.40
N PRO A 796 -7.67 14.04 -10.05
CA PRO A 796 -8.26 15.10 -9.21
C PRO A 796 -7.72 16.50 -9.50
N SER A 797 -6.40 16.66 -9.64
CA SER A 797 -5.77 17.95 -9.95
C SER A 797 -6.20 18.46 -11.34
N LEU A 798 -6.26 17.56 -12.34
CA LEU A 798 -6.76 17.88 -13.67
C LEU A 798 -8.24 18.30 -13.66
N HIS A 799 -9.11 17.58 -12.94
CA HIS A 799 -10.53 17.93 -12.75
C HIS A 799 -10.70 19.29 -12.05
N GLN A 800 -9.83 19.62 -11.10
CA GLN A 800 -9.81 20.93 -10.45
C GLN A 800 -9.39 22.03 -11.42
N MET A 801 -8.28 21.87 -12.17
CA MET A 801 -7.79 22.88 -13.12
C MET A 801 -8.74 23.12 -14.31
N MET A 802 -9.48 22.10 -14.77
CA MET A 802 -10.55 22.27 -15.76
C MET A 802 -11.86 22.81 -15.14
N GLY A 803 -11.88 23.23 -13.88
CA GLY A 803 -13.02 23.86 -13.23
C GLY A 803 -14.21 22.96 -12.90
N LEU A 804 -14.09 21.63 -13.01
CA LEU A 804 -15.17 20.69 -12.71
C LEU A 804 -15.58 20.72 -11.22
N ALA A 805 -14.68 21.22 -10.36
CA ALA A 805 -14.94 21.56 -8.96
C ALA A 805 -15.98 22.69 -8.76
N THR A 806 -16.31 23.47 -9.80
CA THR A 806 -17.25 24.60 -9.75
C THR A 806 -18.68 24.25 -10.15
N SER A 807 -18.94 22.99 -10.52
CA SER A 807 -20.28 22.50 -10.89
C SER A 807 -21.23 22.65 -9.69
N THR A 808 -22.29 23.44 -9.87
CA THR A 808 -23.31 23.70 -8.82
C THR A 808 -24.52 22.78 -8.91
N THR A 809 -24.58 21.94 -9.94
CA THR A 809 -25.76 21.17 -10.36
C THR A 809 -26.05 20.02 -9.38
N PRO A 810 -27.17 20.04 -8.64
CA PRO A 810 -27.49 19.04 -7.62
C PRO A 810 -28.02 17.75 -8.27
N GLN A 811 -27.12 16.89 -8.73
CA GLN A 811 -27.47 15.53 -9.17
C GLN A 811 -28.17 14.77 -8.03
N HIS A 812 -29.12 13.88 -8.38
CA HIS A 812 -30.02 13.21 -7.43
C HIS A 812 -29.34 12.15 -6.54
N ALA A 813 -28.42 12.57 -5.67
CA ALA A 813 -27.76 11.74 -4.66
C ALA A 813 -27.82 12.46 -3.30
N THR A 814 -28.28 11.77 -2.25
CA THR A 814 -28.48 12.32 -0.91
C THR A 814 -27.17 12.48 -0.09
N THR A 815 -26.04 12.68 -0.77
CA THR A 815 -24.72 12.92 -0.15
C THR A 815 -23.92 13.88 -1.03
N PRO A 816 -23.30 14.95 -0.46
CA PRO A 816 -22.41 15.81 -1.23
C PRO A 816 -21.15 15.02 -1.61
N ARG A 817 -21.00 14.73 -2.91
CA ARG A 817 -19.82 14.09 -3.50
C ARG A 817 -19.19 15.06 -4.49
N ASN A 818 -17.90 15.32 -4.34
CA ASN A 818 -17.15 16.13 -5.30
C ASN A 818 -17.07 15.39 -6.65
N ASN A 819 -17.31 16.09 -7.76
CA ASN A 819 -17.15 15.57 -9.13
C ASN A 819 -15.65 15.43 -9.56
N ILE A 820 -14.76 15.18 -8.60
CA ILE A 820 -13.31 15.30 -8.74
C ILE A 820 -12.66 13.91 -8.60
N GLY A 821 -11.91 13.48 -9.62
CA GLY A 821 -11.36 12.12 -9.69
C GLY A 821 -12.33 11.10 -10.28
N LEU A 822 -12.16 9.82 -9.91
CA LEU A 822 -12.96 8.71 -10.45
C LEU A 822 -14.34 8.57 -9.77
N PRO A 823 -15.41 8.20 -10.52
CA PRO A 823 -16.70 7.87 -9.95
C PRO A 823 -16.61 6.71 -8.93
N ILE A 824 -17.21 6.90 -7.75
CA ILE A 824 -17.24 5.91 -6.67
C ILE A 824 -18.57 5.15 -6.67
N VAL A 825 -18.55 3.90 -7.11
CA VAL A 825 -19.71 3.00 -7.05
C VAL A 825 -19.59 1.98 -5.92
N SER A 826 -20.69 1.31 -5.60
CA SER A 826 -20.72 0.15 -4.72
C SER A 826 -20.88 -1.12 -5.54
N ALA A 827 -20.01 -2.10 -5.34
CA ALA A 827 -20.04 -3.37 -6.06
C ALA A 827 -19.90 -4.57 -5.10
N ILE A 828 -20.45 -5.72 -5.48
CA ILE A 828 -20.50 -6.94 -4.67
C ILE A 828 -19.32 -7.85 -5.04
N LEU A 829 -18.49 -8.24 -4.08
CA LEU A 829 -17.35 -9.14 -4.31
C LEU A 829 -17.80 -10.53 -4.77
N THR A 830 -17.31 -10.99 -5.93
CA THR A 830 -17.58 -12.34 -6.44
C THR A 830 -16.78 -13.44 -5.74
N HIS A 831 -15.79 -13.09 -4.92
CA HIS A 831 -14.90 -14.01 -4.19
C HIS A 831 -14.21 -13.29 -3.01
N PRO A 832 -13.69 -14.03 -2.01
CA PRO A 832 -12.98 -13.42 -0.89
C PRO A 832 -11.63 -12.80 -1.28
N ILE A 833 -11.27 -11.66 -0.69
CA ILE A 833 -10.02 -10.92 -0.94
C ILE A 833 -9.28 -10.62 0.37
N PRO A 834 -7.99 -11.00 0.52
CA PRO A 834 -7.20 -10.73 1.72
C PRO A 834 -6.82 -9.24 1.84
N LEU A 835 -6.79 -8.74 3.07
CA LEU A 835 -6.47 -7.33 3.37
C LEU A 835 -4.97 -7.10 3.63
N ASP A 836 -4.51 -5.87 3.38
CA ASP A 836 -3.20 -5.40 3.87
C ASP A 836 -3.36 -4.84 5.30
N PRO A 837 -2.57 -5.29 6.29
CA PRO A 837 -2.79 -4.92 7.68
C PRO A 837 -2.33 -3.50 8.04
N LYS A 838 -1.81 -2.71 7.09
CA LYS A 838 -1.24 -1.37 7.39
C LYS A 838 -1.61 -0.26 6.40
N ARG A 839 -2.16 -0.56 5.22
CA ARG A 839 -2.35 0.41 4.13
C ARG A 839 -3.61 0.12 3.35
N THR A 840 -4.23 1.18 2.82
CA THR A 840 -5.34 1.02 1.86
C THR A 840 -4.80 0.39 0.58
N GLU A 841 -5.43 -0.70 0.14
CA GLU A 841 -5.12 -1.35 -1.13
C GLU A 841 -6.14 -0.95 -2.21
N TYR A 842 -5.64 -0.38 -3.30
CA TYR A 842 -6.37 -0.07 -4.52
C TYR A 842 -6.24 -1.27 -5.46
N HIS A 843 -7.16 -2.20 -5.29
CA HIS A 843 -7.09 -3.54 -5.84
C HIS A 843 -7.73 -3.56 -7.24
N ARG A 844 -7.01 -4.04 -8.27
CA ARG A 844 -7.52 -4.00 -9.64
C ARG A 844 -8.62 -5.04 -9.82
N ALA A 845 -9.76 -4.62 -10.32
CA ALA A 845 -10.92 -5.46 -10.57
C ALA A 845 -11.58 -5.15 -11.90
N ILE A 846 -12.37 -6.11 -12.35
CA ILE A 846 -13.41 -5.95 -13.35
C ILE A 846 -14.72 -5.76 -12.57
N VAL A 847 -15.42 -4.67 -12.84
CA VAL A 847 -16.80 -4.44 -12.40
C VAL A 847 -17.73 -4.71 -13.56
N THR A 848 -18.63 -5.68 -13.39
CA THR A 848 -19.66 -6.06 -14.35
C THR A 848 -21.06 -5.71 -13.83
N ALA A 849 -22.00 -5.48 -14.74
CA ALA A 849 -23.42 -5.36 -14.44
C ALA A 849 -24.12 -6.70 -14.71
N SER A 850 -24.69 -7.30 -13.68
CA SER A 850 -25.47 -8.54 -13.77
C SER A 850 -26.78 -8.28 -14.52
N SER A 851 -27.00 -9.08 -15.57
CA SER A 851 -28.25 -9.10 -16.35
C SER A 851 -29.44 -9.68 -15.57
N THR A 852 -29.19 -10.37 -14.45
CA THR A 852 -30.21 -11.13 -13.71
C THR A 852 -30.84 -10.36 -12.53
N ASP A 853 -30.07 -9.49 -11.87
CA ASP A 853 -30.52 -8.70 -10.71
C ASP A 853 -30.18 -7.20 -10.81
N GLY A 854 -29.57 -6.77 -11.92
CA GLY A 854 -29.21 -5.37 -12.18
C GLY A 854 -28.08 -4.82 -11.31
N ARG A 855 -27.38 -5.66 -10.54
CA ARG A 855 -26.35 -5.20 -9.59
C ARG A 855 -24.95 -5.20 -10.19
N LEU A 856 -24.09 -4.37 -9.59
CA LEU A 856 -22.66 -4.34 -9.90
C LEU A 856 -21.91 -5.40 -9.12
N TYR A 857 -21.20 -6.28 -9.82
CA TYR A 857 -20.34 -7.31 -9.25
C TYR A 857 -18.87 -7.00 -9.51
N ALA A 858 -17.98 -7.34 -8.56
CA ALA A 858 -16.57 -6.99 -8.57
C ALA A 858 -15.68 -8.24 -8.50
N THR A 859 -14.85 -8.42 -9.53
CA THR A 859 -13.96 -9.57 -9.71
C THR A 859 -12.50 -9.11 -9.83
N SER A 860 -11.64 -9.45 -8.87
CA SER A 860 -10.20 -9.20 -8.93
C SER A 860 -9.55 -9.70 -10.23
N THR A 861 -8.69 -8.88 -10.84
CA THR A 861 -7.80 -9.32 -11.94
C THR A 861 -6.62 -10.20 -11.48
N GLY A 862 -6.66 -10.70 -10.24
CA GLY A 862 -5.58 -11.46 -9.57
C GLY A 862 -5.91 -12.93 -9.24
N LEU A 863 -7.05 -13.45 -9.69
CA LEU A 863 -7.52 -14.83 -9.47
C LEU A 863 -6.57 -15.92 -10.01
N ALA A 864 -6.83 -17.20 -9.69
CA ALA A 864 -6.07 -18.36 -10.21
C ALA A 864 -4.54 -18.26 -10.04
N GLY A 865 -4.07 -17.73 -8.89
CA GLY A 865 -2.65 -17.59 -8.57
C GLY A 865 -1.93 -16.43 -9.28
N VAL A 866 -2.62 -15.64 -10.10
CA VAL A 866 -2.09 -14.50 -10.88
C VAL A 866 -1.50 -13.42 -9.97
N GLY A 867 -2.25 -13.03 -8.93
CA GLY A 867 -1.82 -12.08 -7.89
C GLY A 867 -1.70 -10.61 -8.33
N GLN A 868 -1.89 -9.70 -7.39
CA GLN A 868 -1.98 -8.24 -7.62
C GLN A 868 -0.63 -7.50 -7.53
N ARG A 869 0.49 -8.14 -7.90
CA ARG A 869 1.86 -7.57 -7.82
C ARG A 869 1.98 -6.25 -8.61
N SER A 870 2.70 -5.26 -8.07
CA SER A 870 2.81 -3.90 -8.65
C SER A 870 3.55 -3.83 -10.00
N SER A 871 4.42 -4.80 -10.27
CA SER A 871 5.14 -4.95 -11.53
C SER A 871 4.35 -5.71 -12.60
N ARG A 872 3.21 -6.33 -12.25
CA ARG A 872 2.42 -7.17 -13.17
C ARG A 872 1.53 -6.30 -14.07
N VAL A 873 2.10 -5.78 -15.16
CA VAL A 873 1.40 -4.94 -16.16
C VAL A 873 0.07 -5.55 -16.61
N GLY A 874 0.06 -6.86 -16.91
CA GLY A 874 -1.15 -7.59 -17.34
C GLY A 874 -2.30 -7.64 -16.32
N SER A 875 -2.11 -7.20 -15.08
CA SER A 875 -3.23 -7.03 -14.11
C SER A 875 -4.05 -5.76 -14.37
N LEU A 876 -3.57 -4.85 -15.23
CA LEU A 876 -4.27 -3.65 -15.68
C LEU A 876 -5.15 -3.91 -16.92
N ALA A 877 -4.74 -4.83 -17.80
CA ALA A 877 -5.25 -4.94 -19.18
C ALA A 877 -6.75 -5.31 -19.32
N LYS A 878 -7.39 -5.77 -18.24
CA LYS A 878 -8.86 -5.97 -18.15
C LYS A 878 -9.52 -5.19 -17.01
N ALA A 879 -8.77 -4.36 -16.26
CA ALA A 879 -9.29 -3.69 -15.09
C ALA A 879 -10.01 -2.40 -15.49
N ASN A 880 -11.32 -2.32 -15.26
CA ASN A 880 -12.11 -1.09 -15.35
C ASN A 880 -12.33 -0.43 -13.98
N ALA A 881 -11.89 -1.04 -12.86
CA ALA A 881 -12.10 -0.50 -11.52
C ALA A 881 -10.93 -0.75 -10.53
N LEU A 882 -10.86 0.10 -9.51
CA LEU A 882 -10.02 -0.05 -8.31
C LEU A 882 -10.91 -0.19 -7.07
N LEU A 883 -10.90 -1.37 -6.44
CA LEU A 883 -11.61 -1.58 -5.17
C LEU A 883 -10.81 -0.93 -4.03
N VAL A 884 -11.48 -0.20 -3.15
CA VAL A 884 -10.87 0.53 -2.02
C VAL A 884 -10.88 -0.36 -0.78
N LEU A 885 -9.84 -1.19 -0.64
CA LEU A 885 -9.72 -2.13 0.48
C LEU A 885 -8.99 -1.44 1.64
N ARG A 886 -9.76 -0.99 2.64
CA ARG A 886 -9.22 -0.29 3.83
C ARG A 886 -8.32 -1.22 4.67
N PRO A 887 -7.34 -0.70 5.46
CA PRO A 887 -6.41 -1.52 6.22
C PRO A 887 -7.13 -2.48 7.18
N GLY A 888 -6.69 -3.74 7.26
CA GLY A 888 -7.30 -4.72 8.15
C GLY A 888 -6.60 -6.07 8.18
N VAL A 889 -7.00 -6.92 9.14
CA VAL A 889 -6.48 -8.28 9.31
C VAL A 889 -7.51 -9.28 8.79
N GLY A 890 -7.06 -10.31 8.07
CA GLY A 890 -7.92 -11.34 7.48
C GLY A 890 -8.29 -11.04 6.03
N ARG A 891 -9.56 -11.22 5.67
CA ARG A 891 -10.10 -11.06 4.32
C ARG A 891 -11.51 -10.50 4.36
N ILE A 892 -11.91 -9.77 3.32
CA ILE A 892 -13.33 -9.52 3.06
C ILE A 892 -13.86 -10.78 2.37
N GLU A 893 -14.97 -11.32 2.87
CA GLU A 893 -15.59 -12.52 2.28
C GLU A 893 -16.43 -12.18 1.03
N GLN A 894 -16.76 -13.20 0.24
CA GLN A 894 -17.66 -13.10 -0.92
C GLN A 894 -19.05 -12.52 -0.55
N ASN A 895 -19.73 -11.95 -1.53
CA ASN A 895 -21.06 -11.32 -1.42
C ASN A 895 -21.10 -10.11 -0.48
N ARG A 896 -19.94 -9.55 -0.10
CA ARG A 896 -19.82 -8.27 0.60
C ARG A 896 -19.73 -7.12 -0.40
N LEU A 897 -20.40 -6.03 -0.06
CA LEU A 897 -20.39 -4.77 -0.81
C LEU A 897 -19.13 -3.97 -0.47
N VAL A 898 -18.43 -3.47 -1.49
CA VAL A 898 -17.20 -2.68 -1.39
C VAL A 898 -17.28 -1.41 -2.23
N GLU A 899 -16.51 -0.40 -1.85
CA GLU A 899 -16.31 0.83 -2.63
C GLU A 899 -15.38 0.55 -3.82
N ALA A 900 -15.79 0.96 -5.01
CA ALA A 900 -15.04 0.76 -6.25
C ALA A 900 -14.94 2.08 -7.04
N LEU A 901 -13.71 2.46 -7.40
CA LEU A 901 -13.43 3.61 -8.25
C LEU A 901 -13.42 3.16 -9.71
N LEU A 902 -14.33 3.66 -10.54
CA LEU A 902 -14.41 3.28 -11.96
C LEU A 902 -13.36 4.04 -12.78
N MET A 903 -12.39 3.31 -13.35
CA MET A 903 -11.40 3.79 -14.32
C MET A 903 -11.93 3.79 -15.77
N GLY A 904 -13.03 3.08 -16.03
CA GLY A 904 -13.65 2.95 -17.34
C GLY A 904 -15.04 2.34 -17.27
N ASN A 905 -15.65 2.08 -18.43
CA ASN A 905 -17.03 1.63 -18.54
C ASN A 905 -17.28 0.31 -17.79
N VAL A 906 -18.45 0.20 -17.15
CA VAL A 906 -18.99 -1.08 -16.66
C VAL A 906 -19.28 -1.98 -17.86
N VAL A 907 -18.91 -3.25 -17.77
CA VAL A 907 -19.17 -4.27 -18.80
C VAL A 907 -20.41 -5.06 -18.39
N ALA A 908 -21.21 -5.61 -19.31
CA ALA A 908 -22.22 -6.60 -18.94
C ALA A 908 -21.53 -7.91 -18.48
N ASP A 909 -22.17 -8.68 -17.59
CA ASP A 909 -21.89 -10.12 -17.52
C ASP A 909 -22.46 -10.80 -18.79
N GLU A 910 -21.70 -11.76 -19.33
CA GLU A 910 -22.09 -12.64 -20.46
C GLU A 910 -22.92 -13.85 -19.99
#